data_AF-A0A4P8EKL0-F1
#
_entry.id   AF-A0A4P8EKL0-F1
#
_cell.length_a   1.000
_cell.length_b   1.000
_cell.length_c   1.000
_cell.angle_alpha   90.00
_cell.angle_beta   90.00
_cell.angle_gamma   90.00
#
_symmetry.space_group_name_H-M   'P 1'
#
loop_
_entity.id
_entity.type
_entity.pdbx_description
1 polymer ?
#
loop_
_entity_poly.entity_id
_entity_poly.type
_entity_poly.pdbx_seq_one_letter_code
_entity_poly.pdbx_strand_id
1 'polypeptide(L)'
;MPKKITLTELKAKIRDIDTPDAEIATYLELAPEQSDAFAPQVRINPELVDDEGLEADIAMRFFNAMSKRRRQQKYLRKIKDGWTGLRIVSEGDSWFQYPFLLEDVIDQLSEDYAIYSLGAAGDLVQDMLDQDEILQAVRDHNPHLVLISGGGNDLLGDGMLQTALHPFKTGRPSKDYPNAAFDKRIKAIISIYRSIFTALLTEFPNLKILCHGYDYAEPANARWLGKPMAALGITDYTLQVQIVAEMIDRFNTALVGLANEFPGAVVRVNCLNSVRGNWHDELHPNNIGYAQAANQFRAVIGSMFGSTTPQEVSPQLSPGKEAMIKATDLEPEAFRELVDHRGRELLDIPLPPTDDETRRKEIEQDISQHFEKISGGADFLPANFLYRGADAAASVCRINLPGGSGTGFLIATRSFIMTNNHVIATKDEAREAIAEFRFEEGSESLMVNLDPDWFFVTSKELDFTIVGCNEPGLDYFEPIPLLRNPSTVTRGEQVNIVQHPRGRPKEVALHNNKVLRVKDRVIWYETDTEPGSSGSPVFNNTWDLVALHHAGWIEGGVTTNEGVRIAAIVSHLVARQHVESSASNTLMELLSTIPDSSPHLGFFDIAGITGARTQEVEVPEYKGSLEFADIGFWNIEHFNDAISDARVDKVAGVLGHLSLDAVGLVEVQRDAMDRLIASLQALGHSYDYKYLDVKGRQDLAVLYDSKTTEVTISAKILNRHKSAWAATTATGRTAFPRRPLIAHVTVAPNTKDGMPVEFIMVLLHLKAFGDPESKARRRLAAEILTEVIADIRETEKLPVVLGGDLNETLNTDVLGPLTDAPDLFTLTTDDAANNALSYVGARYRSLIDHIVVSNDVVMSPISGDDAAIVRLDKSVADFTRDVSDHVPLVIRMVSREAPLQVDGPCKD
;
A
#
# COMPACT_ATOMS: atom_id res chain seq x y z
N MET A 1 -22.34 -11.20 -50.25
CA MET A 1 -22.73 -10.96 -48.84
C MET A 1 -21.48 -10.55 -48.10
N PRO A 2 -21.53 -9.53 -47.21
CA PRO A 2 -20.40 -9.23 -46.34
C PRO A 2 -20.04 -10.50 -45.55
N LYS A 3 -18.74 -10.74 -45.36
CA LYS A 3 -18.26 -11.88 -44.58
C LYS A 3 -18.71 -11.67 -43.13
N LYS A 4 -19.49 -12.62 -42.58
CA LYS A 4 -19.86 -12.60 -41.16
C LYS A 4 -18.59 -12.60 -40.31
N ILE A 5 -18.59 -11.81 -39.24
CA ILE A 5 -17.56 -11.92 -38.20
C ILE A 5 -17.98 -12.95 -37.17
N THR A 6 -17.01 -13.60 -36.52
CA THR A 6 -17.27 -14.53 -35.42
C THR A 6 -17.67 -13.76 -34.16
N LEU A 7 -18.38 -14.43 -33.23
CA LEU A 7 -18.67 -13.87 -31.91
C LEU A 7 -17.39 -13.45 -31.15
N THR A 8 -16.29 -14.17 -31.36
CA THR A 8 -14.98 -13.86 -30.75
C THR A 8 -14.42 -12.54 -31.28
N GLU A 9 -14.51 -12.29 -32.58
CA GLU A 9 -14.09 -11.03 -33.20
C GLU A 9 -14.95 -9.84 -32.73
N LEU A 10 -16.27 -10.02 -32.61
CA LEU A 10 -17.16 -9.00 -32.05
C LEU A 10 -16.81 -8.68 -30.58
N LYS A 11 -16.55 -9.71 -29.76
CA LYS A 11 -16.12 -9.53 -28.36
C LYS A 11 -14.78 -8.80 -28.25
N ALA A 12 -13.84 -9.06 -29.17
CA ALA A 12 -12.57 -8.34 -29.21
C ALA A 12 -12.77 -6.86 -29.53
N LYS A 13 -13.59 -6.53 -30.54
CA LYS A 13 -13.98 -5.15 -30.88
C LYS A 13 -14.63 -4.42 -29.70
N ILE A 14 -15.50 -5.09 -28.96
CA ILE A 14 -16.17 -4.49 -27.79
C ILE A 14 -15.19 -4.24 -26.63
N ARG A 15 -14.20 -5.12 -26.43
CA ARG A 15 -13.18 -4.96 -25.38
C ARG A 15 -12.15 -3.88 -25.70
N ASP A 16 -11.94 -3.58 -26.98
CA ASP A 16 -11.05 -2.53 -27.42
C ASP A 16 -11.71 -1.14 -27.28
N ILE A 17 -11.26 -0.36 -26.29
CA ILE A 17 -11.79 0.97 -25.98
C ILE A 17 -11.70 1.96 -27.14
N ASP A 18 -10.75 1.76 -28.06
CA ASP A 18 -10.51 2.66 -29.19
C ASP A 18 -11.43 2.37 -30.39
N THR A 19 -12.13 1.22 -30.41
CA THR A 19 -13.15 0.93 -31.41
C THR A 19 -14.39 1.82 -31.18
N PRO A 20 -14.88 2.58 -32.18
CA PRO A 20 -16.07 3.43 -32.01
C PRO A 20 -17.35 2.65 -31.71
N ASP A 21 -18.21 3.18 -30.83
CA ASP A 21 -19.46 2.50 -30.46
C ASP A 21 -20.44 2.39 -31.66
N ALA A 22 -20.41 3.36 -32.58
CA ALA A 22 -21.16 3.31 -33.84
C ALA A 22 -20.73 2.14 -34.76
N GLU A 23 -19.46 1.72 -34.70
CA GLU A 23 -18.99 0.53 -35.45
C GLU A 23 -19.56 -0.74 -34.82
N ILE A 24 -19.52 -0.84 -33.50
CA ILE A 24 -20.08 -1.97 -32.73
C ILE A 24 -21.59 -2.10 -32.98
N ALA A 25 -22.30 -0.97 -32.99
CA ALA A 25 -23.74 -0.89 -33.22
C ALA A 25 -24.18 -1.56 -34.52
N THR A 26 -23.35 -1.56 -35.56
CA THR A 26 -23.68 -2.21 -36.85
C THR A 26 -23.87 -3.72 -36.74
N TYR A 27 -23.29 -4.36 -35.73
CA TYR A 27 -23.39 -5.80 -35.49
C TYR A 27 -24.50 -6.18 -34.50
N LEU A 28 -25.25 -5.19 -34.01
CA LEU A 28 -26.29 -5.36 -33.00
C LEU A 28 -27.65 -4.94 -33.57
N GLU A 29 -28.72 -5.49 -33.01
CA GLU A 29 -30.09 -5.08 -33.28
C GLU A 29 -30.89 -5.00 -31.98
N LEU A 30 -31.96 -4.21 -31.98
CA LEU A 30 -32.85 -4.10 -30.82
C LEU A 30 -33.60 -5.43 -30.61
N ALA A 31 -33.75 -5.84 -29.36
CA ALA A 31 -34.55 -6.99 -28.94
C ALA A 31 -35.86 -6.51 -28.30
N PRO A 32 -36.87 -6.06 -29.08
CA PRO A 32 -38.08 -5.41 -28.55
C PRO A 32 -38.96 -6.35 -27.73
N GLU A 33 -38.89 -7.67 -27.95
CA GLU A 33 -39.62 -8.68 -27.17
C GLU A 33 -39.07 -8.80 -25.73
N GLN A 34 -37.76 -8.61 -25.55
CA GLN A 34 -37.03 -8.77 -24.30
C GLN A 34 -36.75 -7.45 -23.57
N SER A 35 -36.94 -6.31 -24.23
CA SER A 35 -36.84 -4.98 -23.62
C SER A 35 -38.00 -4.73 -22.67
N ASP A 36 -37.75 -4.08 -21.53
CA ASP A 36 -38.79 -3.48 -20.66
C ASP A 36 -38.86 -1.95 -20.89
N ALA A 37 -39.84 -1.26 -20.31
CA ALA A 37 -39.87 0.21 -20.25
C ALA A 37 -38.53 0.70 -19.70
N PHE A 38 -37.99 1.81 -20.24
CA PHE A 38 -36.65 2.38 -19.98
C PHE A 38 -35.50 1.37 -19.72
N ALA A 39 -35.57 0.18 -20.31
CA ALA A 39 -34.61 -0.92 -20.16
C ALA A 39 -34.35 -1.63 -21.51
N PRO A 40 -33.83 -0.90 -22.53
CA PRO A 40 -33.62 -1.45 -23.86
C PRO A 40 -32.64 -2.61 -23.83
N GLN A 41 -33.00 -3.71 -24.48
CA GLN A 41 -32.14 -4.88 -24.65
C GLN A 41 -31.66 -4.97 -26.10
N VAL A 42 -30.39 -5.32 -26.27
CA VAL A 42 -29.75 -5.49 -27.59
C VAL A 42 -29.33 -6.93 -27.78
N ARG A 43 -29.47 -7.43 -29.00
CA ARG A 43 -29.02 -8.76 -29.41
C ARG A 43 -28.10 -8.68 -30.61
N ILE A 44 -27.39 -9.76 -30.85
CA ILE A 44 -26.49 -9.88 -32.00
C ILE A 44 -27.33 -9.91 -33.29
N ASN A 45 -26.89 -9.17 -34.31
CA ASN A 45 -27.48 -9.26 -35.63
C ASN A 45 -27.02 -10.58 -36.30
N PRO A 46 -27.91 -11.58 -36.48
CA PRO A 46 -27.54 -12.89 -36.98
C PRO A 46 -27.15 -12.88 -38.47
N GLU A 47 -27.43 -11.80 -39.20
CA GLU A 47 -27.03 -11.64 -40.60
C GLU A 47 -25.55 -11.24 -40.74
N LEU A 48 -24.99 -10.58 -39.73
CA LEU A 48 -23.64 -10.00 -39.77
C LEU A 48 -22.64 -10.73 -38.85
N VAL A 49 -23.13 -11.54 -37.92
CA VAL A 49 -22.32 -12.26 -36.94
C VAL A 49 -22.68 -13.74 -36.98
N ASP A 50 -21.65 -14.60 -36.90
CA ASP A 50 -21.81 -16.04 -36.66
C ASP A 50 -21.79 -16.29 -35.15
N ASP A 51 -22.93 -16.73 -34.60
CA ASP A 51 -23.17 -16.85 -33.16
C ASP A 51 -22.67 -18.20 -32.57
N GLU A 52 -22.13 -19.08 -33.42
CA GLU A 52 -21.55 -20.39 -33.06
C GLU A 52 -22.48 -21.28 -32.20
N GLY A 53 -23.80 -21.02 -32.19
CA GLY A 53 -24.79 -21.80 -31.43
C GLY A 53 -24.90 -21.48 -29.93
N LEU A 54 -24.44 -20.31 -29.47
CA LEU A 54 -24.60 -19.87 -28.07
C LEU A 54 -25.97 -19.20 -27.83
N GLU A 55 -26.68 -19.59 -26.75
CA GLU A 55 -28.01 -19.07 -26.41
C GLU A 55 -28.04 -17.53 -26.29
N ALA A 56 -29.03 -16.90 -26.95
CA ALA A 56 -29.20 -15.46 -27.09
C ALA A 56 -29.33 -14.69 -25.75
N ASP A 57 -29.76 -15.36 -24.68
CA ASP A 57 -30.01 -14.72 -23.38
C ASP A 57 -28.72 -14.39 -22.61
N ILE A 58 -27.61 -15.08 -22.87
CA ILE A 58 -26.29 -14.80 -22.26
C ILE A 58 -25.65 -13.54 -22.88
N ALA A 59 -26.06 -13.15 -24.09
CA ALA A 59 -25.50 -12.00 -24.80
C ALA A 59 -26.04 -10.65 -24.29
N MET A 60 -27.24 -10.59 -23.70
CA MET A 60 -27.92 -9.32 -23.40
C MET A 60 -27.33 -8.55 -22.20
N ARG A 61 -27.21 -9.20 -21.03
CA ARG A 61 -26.53 -8.60 -19.85
C ARG A 61 -25.07 -8.26 -20.16
N PHE A 62 -24.46 -9.04 -21.05
CA PHE A 62 -23.11 -8.83 -21.50
C PHE A 62 -22.95 -7.49 -22.22
N PHE A 63 -23.85 -7.08 -23.12
CA PHE A 63 -23.69 -5.80 -23.84
C PHE A 63 -23.87 -4.57 -22.94
N ASN A 64 -24.85 -4.57 -22.03
CA ASN A 64 -25.02 -3.47 -21.08
C ASN A 64 -23.79 -3.34 -20.14
N ALA A 65 -23.35 -4.46 -19.56
CA ALA A 65 -22.15 -4.48 -18.71
C ALA A 65 -20.88 -4.05 -19.45
N MET A 66 -20.74 -4.44 -20.72
CA MET A 66 -19.61 -4.03 -21.54
C MET A 66 -19.66 -2.55 -21.93
N SER A 67 -20.85 -1.99 -22.19
CA SER A 67 -21.02 -0.54 -22.43
C SER A 67 -20.64 0.27 -21.18
N LYS A 68 -21.15 -0.11 -19.98
CA LYS A 68 -20.75 0.47 -18.68
C LYS A 68 -19.23 0.42 -18.50
N ARG A 69 -18.62 -0.76 -18.68
CA ARG A 69 -17.16 -0.94 -18.56
C ARG A 69 -16.36 -0.03 -19.50
N ARG A 70 -16.79 0.12 -20.76
CA ARG A 70 -16.12 1.00 -21.72
C ARG A 70 -16.18 2.45 -21.28
N ARG A 71 -17.33 2.95 -20.80
CA ARG A 71 -17.46 4.31 -20.26
C ARG A 71 -16.55 4.54 -19.06
N GLN A 72 -16.49 3.59 -18.12
CA GLN A 72 -15.60 3.66 -16.97
C GLN A 72 -14.11 3.68 -17.37
N GLN A 73 -13.72 2.87 -18.36
CA GLN A 73 -12.34 2.91 -18.86
C GLN A 73 -12.02 4.21 -19.60
N LYS A 74 -12.97 4.79 -20.34
CA LYS A 74 -12.81 6.10 -21.01
C LYS A 74 -12.63 7.20 -19.97
N TYR A 75 -13.40 7.17 -18.88
CA TYR A 75 -13.22 8.03 -17.72
C TYR A 75 -11.82 7.89 -17.10
N LEU A 76 -11.40 6.66 -16.74
CA LEU A 76 -10.10 6.43 -16.10
C LEU A 76 -8.94 6.89 -16.98
N ARG A 77 -9.03 6.68 -18.31
CA ARG A 77 -8.06 7.21 -19.27
C ARG A 77 -8.05 8.74 -19.27
N LYS A 78 -9.22 9.38 -19.33
CA LYS A 78 -9.35 10.85 -19.30
C LYS A 78 -8.74 11.43 -18.01
N ILE A 79 -8.96 10.80 -16.85
CA ILE A 79 -8.34 11.19 -15.59
C ILE A 79 -6.83 10.99 -15.59
N LYS A 80 -6.35 9.82 -16.05
CA LYS A 80 -4.90 9.52 -16.14
C LYS A 80 -4.16 10.50 -17.06
N ASP A 81 -4.82 10.95 -18.12
CA ASP A 81 -4.29 11.93 -19.07
C ASP A 81 -4.30 13.37 -18.51
N GLY A 82 -4.67 13.56 -17.24
CA GLY A 82 -4.55 14.82 -16.52
C GLY A 82 -5.77 15.73 -16.59
N TRP A 83 -6.98 15.18 -16.69
CA TRP A 83 -8.22 15.98 -16.75
C TRP A 83 -8.39 16.93 -15.56
N THR A 84 -8.59 18.21 -15.84
CA THR A 84 -8.77 19.28 -14.84
C THR A 84 -10.20 19.87 -14.82
N GLY A 85 -11.09 19.39 -15.70
CA GLY A 85 -12.48 19.85 -15.78
C GLY A 85 -13.39 19.17 -14.74
N LEU A 86 -14.71 19.39 -14.87
CA LEU A 86 -15.67 18.79 -13.95
C LEU A 86 -15.67 17.25 -14.08
N ARG A 87 -15.49 16.60 -12.93
CA ARG A 87 -15.75 15.18 -12.69
C ARG A 87 -17.19 14.96 -12.27
N ILE A 88 -17.83 13.96 -12.86
CA ILE A 88 -19.24 13.65 -12.67
C ILE A 88 -19.37 12.15 -12.41
N VAL A 89 -20.23 11.76 -11.47
CA VAL A 89 -20.73 10.38 -11.36
C VAL A 89 -22.16 10.34 -11.90
N SER A 90 -22.50 9.37 -12.72
CA SER A 90 -23.87 9.22 -13.25
C SER A 90 -24.45 7.86 -12.91
N GLU A 91 -25.67 7.85 -12.39
CA GLU A 91 -26.48 6.66 -12.14
C GLU A 91 -27.84 6.85 -12.83
N GLY A 92 -28.34 5.81 -13.50
CA GLY A 92 -29.68 5.91 -14.03
C GLY A 92 -30.12 4.95 -15.12
N ASP A 93 -31.36 5.16 -15.54
CA ASP A 93 -32.08 4.38 -16.56
C ASP A 93 -31.57 4.60 -18.00
N SER A 94 -32.33 4.12 -18.99
CA SER A 94 -31.98 4.18 -20.41
C SER A 94 -31.76 5.58 -20.99
N TRP A 95 -32.17 6.66 -20.33
CA TRP A 95 -31.79 8.01 -20.76
C TRP A 95 -30.32 8.32 -20.47
N PHE A 96 -29.72 7.61 -19.51
CA PHE A 96 -28.30 7.70 -19.16
C PHE A 96 -27.48 6.47 -19.56
N GLN A 97 -28.13 5.36 -19.93
CA GLN A 97 -27.44 4.12 -20.31
C GLN A 97 -28.20 3.36 -21.42
N TYR A 98 -28.10 3.81 -22.68
CA TYR A 98 -28.61 3.09 -23.85
C TYR A 98 -27.47 2.29 -24.52
N PRO A 99 -27.46 0.94 -24.49
CA PRO A 99 -26.30 0.17 -24.95
C PRO A 99 -26.06 0.26 -26.47
N PHE A 100 -24.97 0.92 -26.88
CA PHE A 100 -24.37 0.97 -28.23
C PHE A 100 -25.20 1.56 -29.38
N LEU A 101 -26.52 1.34 -29.43
CA LEU A 101 -27.36 1.69 -30.58
C LEU A 101 -27.71 3.18 -30.65
N LEU A 102 -27.72 3.88 -29.52
CA LEU A 102 -28.00 5.31 -29.42
C LEU A 102 -26.93 5.98 -28.56
N GLU A 103 -26.67 7.25 -28.86
CA GLU A 103 -25.83 8.11 -28.04
C GLU A 103 -26.73 8.85 -27.04
N ASP A 104 -26.80 8.33 -25.83
CA ASP A 104 -27.65 8.86 -24.77
C ASP A 104 -27.10 10.16 -24.15
N VAL A 105 -27.78 10.69 -23.12
CA VAL A 105 -27.36 11.95 -22.48
C VAL A 105 -25.92 11.88 -21.97
N ILE A 106 -25.48 10.76 -21.42
CA ILE A 106 -24.11 10.62 -20.87
C ILE A 106 -23.08 10.56 -22.00
N ASP A 107 -23.35 9.86 -23.09
CA ASP A 107 -22.45 9.87 -24.26
C ASP A 107 -22.29 11.30 -24.81
N GLN A 108 -23.41 12.04 -24.93
CA GLN A 108 -23.40 13.42 -25.41
C GLN A 108 -22.61 14.35 -24.48
N LEU A 109 -22.63 14.12 -23.15
CA LEU A 109 -21.93 14.96 -22.16
C LEU A 109 -20.47 14.55 -21.93
N SER A 110 -20.08 13.33 -22.32
CA SER A 110 -18.75 12.76 -22.03
C SER A 110 -17.60 13.44 -22.79
N GLU A 111 -17.90 14.22 -23.84
CA GLU A 111 -16.90 15.10 -24.47
C GLU A 111 -16.52 16.25 -23.54
N ASP A 112 -17.52 16.92 -22.96
CA ASP A 112 -17.36 18.14 -22.16
C ASP A 112 -16.88 17.87 -20.73
N TYR A 113 -17.22 16.70 -20.17
CA TYR A 113 -16.98 16.36 -18.77
C TYR A 113 -16.30 14.99 -18.61
N ALA A 114 -15.69 14.72 -17.45
CA ALA A 114 -15.22 13.37 -17.12
C ALA A 114 -16.29 12.66 -16.31
N ILE A 115 -16.97 11.68 -16.92
CA ILE A 115 -18.15 11.03 -16.33
C ILE A 115 -17.85 9.57 -16.02
N TYR A 116 -17.91 9.20 -14.73
CA TYR A 116 -17.89 7.81 -14.30
C TYR A 116 -19.32 7.28 -14.21
N SER A 117 -19.69 6.41 -15.15
CA SER A 117 -21.05 5.87 -15.23
C SER A 117 -21.19 4.58 -14.43
N LEU A 118 -22.16 4.58 -13.53
CA LEU A 118 -22.65 3.43 -12.79
C LEU A 118 -23.92 2.83 -13.40
N GLY A 119 -24.66 3.62 -14.19
CA GLY A 119 -25.99 3.25 -14.69
C GLY A 119 -26.04 1.90 -15.40
N ALA A 120 -27.10 1.15 -15.10
CA ALA A 120 -27.57 0.04 -15.90
C ALA A 120 -29.01 0.31 -16.39
N ALA A 121 -29.24 0.20 -17.69
CA ALA A 121 -30.60 0.24 -18.24
C ALA A 121 -31.48 -0.82 -17.55
N GLY A 122 -32.54 -0.36 -16.88
CA GLY A 122 -33.48 -1.25 -16.20
C GLY A 122 -33.64 -1.02 -14.70
N ASP A 123 -32.68 -0.38 -14.04
CA ASP A 123 -32.67 -0.30 -12.58
C ASP A 123 -33.85 0.52 -12.03
N LEU A 124 -34.52 -0.02 -11.01
CA LEU A 124 -35.51 0.72 -10.24
C LEU A 124 -34.78 1.72 -9.34
N VAL A 125 -35.45 2.82 -8.98
CA VAL A 125 -34.84 3.79 -8.05
C VAL A 125 -34.55 3.15 -6.69
N GLN A 126 -35.29 2.10 -6.31
CA GLN A 126 -35.02 1.29 -5.12
C GLN A 126 -33.69 0.53 -5.24
N ASP A 127 -33.37 -0.02 -6.40
CA ASP A 127 -32.13 -0.77 -6.62
C ASP A 127 -30.90 0.16 -6.51
N MET A 128 -31.06 1.43 -6.92
CA MET A 128 -30.03 2.47 -6.75
C MET A 128 -29.74 2.80 -5.28
N LEU A 129 -30.73 2.65 -4.38
CA LEU A 129 -30.54 2.86 -2.93
C LEU A 129 -29.91 1.64 -2.27
N ASP A 130 -30.30 0.43 -2.68
CA ASP A 130 -29.93 -0.81 -1.99
C ASP A 130 -28.49 -1.27 -2.29
N GLN A 131 -27.84 -0.73 -3.33
CA GLN A 131 -26.54 -1.20 -3.79
C GLN A 131 -25.33 -0.38 -3.30
N ASP A 132 -25.51 0.73 -2.58
CA ASP A 132 -24.44 1.66 -2.11
C ASP A 132 -23.43 2.11 -3.20
N GLU A 133 -23.63 1.75 -4.48
CA GLU A 133 -22.70 1.99 -5.57
C GLU A 133 -22.48 3.47 -5.84
N ILE A 134 -23.54 4.29 -5.73
CA ILE A 134 -23.43 5.75 -5.92
C ILE A 134 -22.55 6.36 -4.83
N LEU A 135 -22.78 6.01 -3.56
CA LEU A 135 -21.99 6.51 -2.44
C LEU A 135 -20.53 6.08 -2.59
N GLN A 136 -20.29 4.80 -2.94
CA GLN A 136 -18.94 4.30 -3.16
C GLN A 136 -18.24 4.99 -4.34
N ALA A 137 -18.91 5.20 -5.47
CA ALA A 137 -18.31 5.89 -6.60
C ALA A 137 -18.03 7.37 -6.30
N VAL A 138 -18.88 8.02 -5.50
CA VAL A 138 -18.61 9.39 -5.05
C VAL A 138 -17.38 9.43 -4.14
N ARG A 139 -17.21 8.45 -3.23
CA ARG A 139 -15.97 8.28 -2.42
C ARG A 139 -14.74 8.08 -3.30
N ASP A 140 -14.80 7.13 -4.23
CA ASP A 140 -13.67 6.70 -5.04
C ASP A 140 -13.21 7.76 -6.06
N HIS A 141 -14.15 8.55 -6.58
CA HIS A 141 -13.90 9.46 -7.70
C HIS A 141 -13.98 10.94 -7.35
N ASN A 142 -14.47 11.28 -6.16
CA ASN A 142 -14.62 12.65 -5.67
C ASN A 142 -15.19 13.61 -6.74
N PRO A 143 -16.39 13.31 -7.29
CA PRO A 143 -17.01 14.12 -8.33
C PRO A 143 -17.50 15.47 -7.77
N HIS A 144 -17.61 16.47 -8.65
CA HIS A 144 -18.24 17.74 -8.31
C HIS A 144 -19.77 17.64 -8.39
N LEU A 145 -20.24 16.68 -9.19
CA LEU A 145 -21.64 16.55 -9.55
C LEU A 145 -22.05 15.08 -9.66
N VAL A 146 -23.22 14.74 -9.13
CA VAL A 146 -23.90 13.46 -9.40
C VAL A 146 -25.09 13.71 -10.31
N LEU A 147 -25.23 12.92 -11.37
CA LEU A 147 -26.41 12.89 -12.22
C LEU A 147 -27.25 11.65 -11.87
N ILE A 148 -28.55 11.83 -11.63
CA ILE A 148 -29.48 10.73 -11.35
C ILE A 148 -30.65 10.78 -12.35
N SER A 149 -30.85 9.68 -13.09
CA SER A 149 -32.03 9.44 -13.94
C SER A 149 -32.78 8.21 -13.45
N GLY A 150 -34.06 8.32 -13.14
CA GLY A 150 -34.83 7.16 -12.68
C GLY A 150 -36.26 7.49 -12.28
N GLY A 151 -37.11 6.47 -12.25
CA GLY A 151 -38.55 6.58 -11.95
C GLY A 151 -39.44 6.18 -13.13
N GLY A 152 -38.90 6.13 -14.35
CA GLY A 152 -39.62 5.65 -15.53
C GLY A 152 -40.08 4.19 -15.38
N ASN A 153 -39.19 3.31 -14.92
CA ASN A 153 -39.47 1.88 -14.72
C ASN A 153 -40.40 1.63 -13.55
N ASP A 154 -40.22 2.36 -12.46
CA ASP A 154 -41.06 2.32 -11.27
C ASP A 154 -42.52 2.76 -11.58
N LEU A 155 -42.70 3.59 -12.61
CA LEU A 155 -44.01 4.06 -13.07
C LEU A 155 -44.61 3.16 -14.17
N LEU A 156 -43.81 2.65 -15.11
CA LEU A 156 -44.29 2.02 -16.35
C LEU A 156 -43.93 0.54 -16.54
N GLY A 157 -42.89 0.01 -15.89
CA GLY A 157 -42.39 -1.37 -16.07
C GLY A 157 -43.44 -2.46 -15.78
N ASP A 158 -43.27 -3.67 -16.31
CA ASP A 158 -44.13 -4.84 -16.03
C ASP A 158 -45.66 -4.63 -16.17
N GLY A 159 -46.10 -3.75 -17.09
CA GLY A 159 -47.53 -3.48 -17.31
C GLY A 159 -48.18 -2.62 -16.22
N MET A 160 -47.37 -2.00 -15.36
CA MET A 160 -47.81 -1.19 -14.23
C MET A 160 -48.65 0.03 -14.62
N LEU A 161 -48.48 0.54 -15.85
CA LEU A 161 -49.29 1.64 -16.38
C LEU A 161 -50.81 1.37 -16.29
N GLN A 162 -51.24 0.14 -16.57
CA GLN A 162 -52.67 -0.21 -16.51
C GLN A 162 -53.24 -0.12 -15.10
N THR A 163 -52.41 -0.42 -14.11
CA THR A 163 -52.78 -0.35 -12.68
C THR A 163 -52.79 1.08 -12.15
N ALA A 164 -52.07 1.98 -12.83
CA ALA A 164 -51.90 3.39 -12.47
C ALA A 164 -53.00 4.29 -13.06
N LEU A 165 -53.81 3.79 -13.99
CA LEU A 165 -54.88 4.54 -14.65
C LEU A 165 -56.27 3.98 -14.33
N HIS A 166 -57.28 4.83 -14.37
CA HIS A 166 -58.67 4.39 -14.37
C HIS A 166 -59.13 3.96 -15.77
N PRO A 167 -60.02 2.95 -15.90
CA PRO A 167 -60.63 2.59 -17.18
C PRO A 167 -61.39 3.75 -17.81
N PHE A 168 -61.51 3.75 -19.14
CA PHE A 168 -62.20 4.79 -19.89
C PHE A 168 -63.63 5.02 -19.39
N LYS A 169 -63.98 6.30 -19.20
CA LYS A 169 -65.32 6.74 -18.84
C LYS A 169 -65.61 8.06 -19.57
N THR A 170 -66.72 8.10 -20.29
CA THR A 170 -67.17 9.30 -21.02
C THR A 170 -67.23 10.52 -20.09
N GLY A 171 -66.62 11.63 -20.54
CA GLY A 171 -66.64 12.91 -19.82
C GLY A 171 -65.67 13.02 -18.66
N ARG A 172 -64.83 11.99 -18.37
CA ARG A 172 -63.73 12.13 -17.41
C ARG A 172 -62.64 13.03 -18.04
N PRO A 173 -62.18 14.10 -17.36
CA PRO A 173 -61.07 14.90 -17.86
C PRO A 173 -59.75 14.11 -17.75
N SER A 174 -58.79 14.38 -18.64
CA SER A 174 -57.49 13.69 -18.70
C SER A 174 -56.77 13.62 -17.34
N LYS A 175 -56.82 14.72 -16.57
CA LYS A 175 -56.22 14.80 -15.24
C LYS A 175 -56.79 13.81 -14.20
N ASP A 176 -58.01 13.31 -14.39
CA ASP A 176 -58.64 12.40 -13.44
C ASP A 176 -58.41 10.92 -13.81
N TYR A 177 -57.58 10.64 -14.82
CA TYR A 177 -57.23 9.28 -15.23
C TYR A 177 -56.12 8.66 -14.38
N PRO A 178 -55.00 9.34 -14.08
CA PRO A 178 -54.05 8.85 -13.10
C PRO A 178 -54.73 8.67 -11.74
N ASN A 179 -54.70 7.44 -11.23
CA ASN A 179 -55.45 7.04 -10.05
C ASN A 179 -54.60 7.13 -8.77
N ALA A 180 -55.17 6.80 -7.62
CA ALA A 180 -54.45 6.86 -6.34
C ALA A 180 -53.22 5.94 -6.27
N ALA A 181 -53.15 4.85 -7.06
CA ALA A 181 -51.98 4.01 -7.13
C ALA A 181 -50.82 4.71 -7.85
N PHE A 182 -51.10 5.51 -8.88
CA PHE A 182 -50.10 6.37 -9.53
C PHE A 182 -49.51 7.37 -8.55
N ASP A 183 -50.36 8.10 -7.82
CA ASP A 183 -49.89 9.09 -6.83
C ASP A 183 -49.08 8.42 -5.71
N LYS A 184 -49.44 7.20 -5.30
CA LYS A 184 -48.68 6.41 -4.32
C LYS A 184 -47.30 6.02 -4.85
N ARG A 185 -47.20 5.63 -6.12
CA ARG A 185 -45.92 5.29 -6.78
C ARG A 185 -44.99 6.50 -6.86
N ILE A 186 -45.50 7.66 -7.28
CA ILE A 186 -44.70 8.92 -7.28
C ILE A 186 -44.17 9.19 -5.87
N LYS A 187 -45.02 9.11 -4.84
CA LYS A 187 -44.58 9.34 -3.45
C LYS A 187 -43.50 8.36 -3.01
N ALA A 188 -43.59 7.10 -3.40
CA ALA A 188 -42.58 6.10 -3.10
C ALA A 188 -41.23 6.46 -3.77
N ILE A 189 -41.25 6.74 -5.07
CA ILE A 189 -40.06 7.14 -5.84
C ILE A 189 -39.40 8.38 -5.22
N ILE A 190 -40.18 9.43 -4.94
CA ILE A 190 -39.69 10.67 -4.34
C ILE A 190 -39.13 10.44 -2.93
N SER A 191 -39.70 9.50 -2.17
CA SER A 191 -39.13 9.12 -0.88
C SER A 191 -37.76 8.47 -1.01
N ILE A 192 -37.55 7.64 -2.04
CA ILE A 192 -36.26 6.99 -2.28
C ILE A 192 -35.23 8.02 -2.76
N TYR A 193 -35.59 8.87 -3.72
CA TYR A 193 -34.74 9.99 -4.13
C TYR A 193 -34.36 10.88 -2.95
N ARG A 194 -35.30 11.18 -2.03
CA ARG A 194 -35.00 11.91 -0.80
C ARG A 194 -33.96 11.19 0.04
N SER A 195 -34.08 9.88 0.21
CA SER A 195 -33.09 9.07 0.94
C SER A 195 -31.72 9.12 0.28
N ILE A 196 -31.65 8.96 -1.05
CA ILE A 196 -30.39 9.03 -1.80
C ILE A 196 -29.75 10.42 -1.65
N PHE A 197 -30.52 11.49 -1.89
CA PHE A 197 -30.01 12.87 -1.75
C PHE A 197 -29.58 13.17 -0.32
N THR A 198 -30.36 12.72 0.67
CA THR A 198 -30.01 12.91 2.09
C THR A 198 -28.72 12.17 2.41
N ALA A 199 -28.58 10.91 2.00
CA ALA A 199 -27.37 10.14 2.25
C ALA A 199 -26.14 10.80 1.61
N LEU A 200 -26.23 11.14 0.32
CA LEU A 200 -25.15 11.80 -0.43
C LEU A 200 -24.78 13.16 0.16
N LEU A 201 -25.75 14.01 0.49
CA LEU A 201 -25.46 15.36 1.00
C LEU A 201 -25.11 15.39 2.49
N THR A 202 -25.49 14.36 3.24
CA THR A 202 -25.02 14.18 4.64
C THR A 202 -23.54 13.86 4.65
N GLU A 203 -23.07 13.01 3.74
CA GLU A 203 -21.66 12.62 3.65
C GLU A 203 -20.82 13.62 2.85
N PHE A 204 -21.38 14.21 1.79
CA PHE A 204 -20.72 15.14 0.88
C PHE A 204 -21.47 16.48 0.78
N PRO A 205 -21.39 17.38 1.78
CA PRO A 205 -22.17 18.62 1.82
C PRO A 205 -21.92 19.58 0.65
N ASN A 206 -20.74 19.51 0.03
CA ASN A 206 -20.35 20.36 -1.11
C ASN A 206 -20.76 19.78 -2.47
N LEU A 207 -21.21 18.52 -2.51
CA LEU A 207 -21.62 17.83 -3.73
C LEU A 207 -22.87 18.49 -4.32
N LYS A 208 -22.90 18.63 -5.65
CA LYS A 208 -24.12 19.02 -6.36
C LYS A 208 -24.79 17.79 -6.95
N ILE A 209 -26.11 17.77 -6.95
CA ILE A 209 -26.89 16.67 -7.52
C ILE A 209 -27.84 17.24 -8.57
N LEU A 210 -27.82 16.65 -9.76
CA LEU A 210 -28.83 16.89 -10.78
C LEU A 210 -29.71 15.66 -10.94
N CYS A 211 -31.01 15.87 -10.80
CA CYS A 211 -32.02 14.91 -11.23
C CYS A 211 -32.84 15.53 -12.37
N HIS A 212 -33.61 14.72 -13.09
CA HIS A 212 -34.49 15.25 -14.13
C HIS A 212 -35.82 14.49 -14.20
N GLY A 213 -36.82 15.13 -14.79
CA GLY A 213 -37.99 14.45 -15.33
C GLY A 213 -37.84 14.19 -16.82
N TYR A 214 -38.79 13.45 -17.39
CA TYR A 214 -38.81 13.14 -18.82
C TYR A 214 -39.55 14.22 -19.62
N ASP A 215 -39.33 14.25 -20.94
CA ASP A 215 -40.14 15.04 -21.87
C ASP A 215 -41.46 14.31 -22.20
N TYR A 216 -42.41 15.01 -22.81
CA TYR A 216 -43.73 14.50 -23.22
C TYR A 216 -43.61 13.39 -24.26
N ALA A 217 -43.50 12.17 -23.75
CA ALA A 217 -43.52 10.93 -24.52
C ALA A 217 -44.76 10.84 -25.41
N GLU A 218 -44.58 10.33 -26.63
CA GLU A 218 -45.66 10.20 -27.60
C GLU A 218 -46.24 8.78 -27.56
N PRO A 219 -47.47 8.57 -27.06
CA PRO A 219 -48.11 7.26 -27.03
C PRO A 219 -48.49 6.82 -28.45
N ALA A 220 -47.58 6.13 -29.13
CA ALA A 220 -47.89 5.43 -30.37
C ALA A 220 -48.78 4.21 -30.09
N ASN A 221 -49.28 3.49 -31.10
CA ASN A 221 -49.97 2.21 -30.86
C ASN A 221 -48.96 1.08 -30.56
N ALA A 222 -48.07 1.32 -29.61
CA ALA A 222 -46.93 0.49 -29.28
C ALA A 222 -46.99 0.00 -27.82
N ARG A 223 -45.95 -0.70 -27.40
CA ARG A 223 -45.96 -1.65 -26.27
C ARG A 223 -46.14 -0.96 -24.91
N TRP A 224 -45.62 0.25 -24.73
CA TRP A 224 -45.38 0.85 -23.43
C TRP A 224 -46.46 1.82 -23.00
N LEU A 225 -47.02 2.60 -23.93
CA LEU A 225 -48.01 3.62 -23.60
C LEU A 225 -49.35 3.33 -24.28
N GLY A 226 -49.40 3.25 -25.61
CA GLY A 226 -50.68 3.19 -26.32
C GLY A 226 -51.44 1.87 -26.15
N LYS A 227 -50.78 0.71 -26.27
CA LYS A 227 -51.46 -0.60 -26.08
C LYS A 227 -51.98 -0.79 -24.66
N PRO A 228 -51.22 -0.48 -23.59
CA PRO A 228 -51.73 -0.55 -22.23
C PRO A 228 -52.95 0.35 -21.99
N MET A 229 -52.95 1.58 -22.51
CA MET A 229 -54.11 2.50 -22.41
C MET A 229 -55.31 2.02 -23.23
N ALA A 230 -55.08 1.48 -24.43
CA ALA A 230 -56.13 0.91 -25.26
C ALA A 230 -56.84 -0.28 -24.59
N ALA A 231 -56.09 -1.11 -23.84
CA ALA A 231 -56.67 -2.20 -23.05
C ALA A 231 -57.59 -1.73 -21.91
N LEU A 232 -57.42 -0.49 -21.44
CA LEU A 232 -58.32 0.19 -20.51
C LEU A 232 -59.52 0.88 -21.19
N GLY A 233 -59.65 0.73 -22.51
CA GLY A 233 -60.68 1.39 -23.34
C GLY A 233 -60.35 2.83 -23.73
N ILE A 234 -59.13 3.31 -23.44
CA ILE A 234 -58.67 4.67 -23.77
C ILE A 234 -58.00 4.59 -25.15
N THR A 235 -58.79 4.65 -26.22
CA THR A 235 -58.29 4.50 -27.60
C THR A 235 -58.11 5.80 -28.36
N ASP A 236 -58.63 6.92 -27.83
CA ASP A 236 -58.46 8.24 -28.44
C ASP A 236 -57.02 8.74 -28.22
N TYR A 237 -56.29 8.94 -29.31
CA TYR A 237 -54.88 9.34 -29.27
C TYR A 237 -54.67 10.69 -28.57
N THR A 238 -55.58 11.65 -28.78
CA THR A 238 -55.48 12.97 -28.13
C THR A 238 -55.60 12.84 -26.62
N LEU A 239 -56.54 12.03 -26.15
CA LEU A 239 -56.71 11.73 -24.74
C LEU A 239 -55.51 10.97 -24.17
N GLN A 240 -54.94 10.01 -24.90
CA GLN A 240 -53.72 9.32 -24.47
C GLN A 240 -52.55 10.29 -24.27
N VAL A 241 -52.30 11.18 -25.24
CA VAL A 241 -51.26 12.23 -25.14
C VAL A 241 -51.50 13.12 -23.92
N GLN A 242 -52.75 13.54 -23.68
CA GLN A 242 -53.09 14.38 -22.53
C GLN A 242 -52.90 13.67 -21.18
N ILE A 243 -53.16 12.35 -21.12
CA ILE A 243 -52.94 11.56 -19.90
C ILE A 243 -51.45 11.40 -19.64
N VAL A 244 -50.66 11.10 -20.67
CA VAL A 244 -49.19 10.99 -20.56
C VAL A 244 -48.60 12.32 -20.11
N ALA A 245 -49.05 13.44 -20.69
CA ALA A 245 -48.63 14.77 -20.26
C ALA A 245 -48.94 15.04 -18.78
N GLU A 246 -50.15 14.71 -18.31
CA GLU A 246 -50.51 14.85 -16.89
C GLU A 246 -49.60 14.01 -15.98
N MET A 247 -49.28 12.77 -16.36
CA MET A 247 -48.41 11.89 -15.58
C MET A 247 -46.99 12.48 -15.46
N ILE A 248 -46.45 12.97 -16.58
CA ILE A 248 -45.13 13.60 -16.65
C ILE A 248 -45.11 14.90 -15.85
N ASP A 249 -46.15 15.72 -15.93
CA ASP A 249 -46.28 16.96 -15.17
C ASP A 249 -46.31 16.71 -13.66
N ARG A 250 -47.06 15.70 -13.22
CA ARG A 250 -47.09 15.30 -11.80
C ARG A 250 -45.74 14.83 -11.30
N PHE A 251 -45.04 14.01 -12.08
CA PHE A 251 -43.72 13.52 -11.72
C PHE A 251 -42.71 14.67 -11.66
N ASN A 252 -42.68 15.53 -12.68
CA ASN A 252 -41.82 16.72 -12.71
C ASN A 252 -42.12 17.67 -11.54
N THR A 253 -43.40 17.90 -11.23
CA THR A 253 -43.81 18.74 -10.08
C THR A 253 -43.30 18.16 -8.77
N ALA A 254 -43.39 16.84 -8.60
CA ALA A 254 -42.91 16.17 -7.40
C ALA A 254 -41.38 16.26 -7.26
N LEU A 255 -40.63 16.10 -8.36
CA LEU A 255 -39.17 16.29 -8.38
C LEU A 255 -38.75 17.75 -8.09
N VAL A 256 -39.52 18.74 -8.57
CA VAL A 256 -39.29 20.16 -8.20
C VAL A 256 -39.51 20.36 -6.71
N GLY A 257 -40.60 19.81 -6.17
CA GLY A 257 -40.88 19.83 -4.73
C GLY A 257 -39.70 19.26 -3.94
N LEU A 258 -39.20 18.09 -4.34
CA LEU A 258 -38.06 17.45 -3.70
C LEU A 258 -36.77 18.28 -3.81
N ALA A 259 -36.42 18.78 -5.00
CA ALA A 259 -35.21 19.59 -5.17
C ALA A 259 -35.22 20.85 -4.29
N ASN A 260 -36.41 21.46 -4.08
CA ASN A 260 -36.57 22.60 -3.18
C ASN A 260 -36.33 22.27 -1.70
N GLU A 261 -36.38 20.99 -1.30
CA GLU A 261 -36.02 20.56 0.06
C GLU A 261 -34.51 20.66 0.31
N PHE A 262 -33.69 20.74 -0.75
CA PHE A 262 -32.21 20.79 -0.68
C PHE A 262 -31.65 22.02 -1.42
N PRO A 263 -31.96 23.24 -0.96
CA PRO A 263 -31.65 24.47 -1.67
C PRO A 263 -30.14 24.64 -1.90
N GLY A 264 -29.76 24.88 -3.16
CA GLY A 264 -28.37 25.11 -3.55
C GLY A 264 -27.52 23.84 -3.68
N ALA A 265 -28.03 22.66 -3.31
CA ALA A 265 -27.33 21.38 -3.42
C ALA A 265 -27.94 20.48 -4.50
N VAL A 266 -29.28 20.42 -4.60
CA VAL A 266 -29.99 19.64 -5.63
C VAL A 266 -30.69 20.58 -6.60
N VAL A 267 -30.56 20.31 -7.90
CA VAL A 267 -31.34 21.01 -8.94
C VAL A 267 -31.95 20.02 -9.90
N ARG A 268 -33.24 20.21 -10.16
CA ARG A 268 -33.94 19.46 -11.21
C ARG A 268 -33.60 20.08 -12.58
N VAL A 269 -33.15 19.29 -13.54
CA VAL A 269 -33.00 19.70 -14.95
C VAL A 269 -34.35 19.58 -15.66
N ASN A 270 -34.78 20.64 -16.34
CA ASN A 270 -36.05 20.66 -17.05
C ASN A 270 -35.87 20.13 -18.48
N CYS A 271 -36.31 18.90 -18.72
CA CYS A 271 -36.28 18.29 -20.06
C CYS A 271 -37.60 18.48 -20.84
N LEU A 272 -38.60 19.18 -20.29
CA LEU A 272 -39.88 19.39 -20.98
C LEU A 272 -39.70 20.23 -22.26
N ASN A 273 -40.29 19.76 -23.35
CA ASN A 273 -40.18 20.29 -24.71
C ASN A 273 -38.74 20.34 -25.27
N SER A 274 -37.83 19.54 -24.73
CA SER A 274 -36.44 19.48 -25.18
C SER A 274 -36.27 18.59 -26.42
N VAL A 275 -36.95 17.45 -26.49
CA VAL A 275 -36.80 16.42 -27.54
C VAL A 275 -37.45 16.83 -28.86
N ARG A 276 -38.45 17.72 -28.83
CA ARG A 276 -39.05 18.38 -30.02
C ARG A 276 -39.47 17.42 -31.15
N GLY A 277 -40.05 16.27 -30.80
CA GLY A 277 -40.52 15.26 -31.76
C GLY A 277 -39.43 14.34 -32.30
N ASN A 278 -38.19 14.41 -31.78
CA ASN A 278 -37.07 13.55 -32.18
C ASN A 278 -37.06 12.26 -31.35
N TRP A 279 -38.11 11.46 -31.48
CA TRP A 279 -38.28 10.19 -30.77
C TRP A 279 -37.75 9.01 -31.60
N HIS A 280 -37.09 8.06 -30.93
CA HIS A 280 -36.74 6.75 -31.48
C HIS A 280 -37.90 5.76 -31.30
N ASP A 281 -38.49 5.74 -30.10
CA ASP A 281 -39.69 4.98 -29.76
C ASP A 281 -40.61 5.76 -28.79
N GLU A 282 -41.60 5.12 -28.19
CA GLU A 282 -42.56 5.77 -27.27
C GLU A 282 -41.90 6.45 -26.06
N LEU A 283 -40.70 6.03 -25.63
CA LEU A 283 -40.06 6.45 -24.38
C LEU A 283 -38.65 7.03 -24.56
N HIS A 284 -37.97 6.68 -25.65
CA HIS A 284 -36.58 7.05 -25.90
C HIS A 284 -36.45 8.06 -27.04
N PRO A 285 -35.75 9.19 -26.82
CA PRO A 285 -35.29 10.07 -27.89
C PRO A 285 -34.37 9.33 -28.87
N ASN A 286 -34.27 9.84 -30.10
CA ASN A 286 -33.16 9.48 -31.01
C ASN A 286 -31.91 10.33 -30.68
N ASN A 287 -30.78 10.11 -31.35
CA ASN A 287 -29.52 10.84 -31.06
C ASN A 287 -29.69 12.38 -31.09
N ILE A 288 -30.52 12.92 -31.99
CA ILE A 288 -30.80 14.36 -32.05
C ILE A 288 -31.59 14.81 -30.81
N GLY A 289 -32.58 14.02 -30.42
CA GLY A 289 -33.38 14.28 -29.22
C GLY A 289 -32.55 14.19 -27.93
N TYR A 290 -31.67 13.18 -27.80
CA TYR A 290 -30.75 13.06 -26.65
C TYR A 290 -29.76 14.22 -26.58
N ALA A 291 -29.21 14.66 -27.72
CA ALA A 291 -28.36 15.85 -27.75
C ALA A 291 -29.11 17.12 -27.30
N GLN A 292 -30.39 17.27 -27.66
CA GLN A 292 -31.23 18.38 -27.21
C GLN A 292 -31.54 18.32 -25.71
N ALA A 293 -31.78 17.12 -25.16
CA ALA A 293 -31.92 16.91 -23.73
C ALA A 293 -30.60 17.22 -22.98
N ALA A 294 -29.46 16.72 -23.47
CA ALA A 294 -28.13 16.98 -22.92
C ALA A 294 -27.78 18.48 -22.87
N ASN A 295 -28.25 19.28 -23.83
CA ASN A 295 -28.08 20.73 -23.79
C ASN A 295 -28.76 21.39 -22.59
N GLN A 296 -29.85 20.82 -22.06
CA GLN A 296 -30.47 21.31 -20.82
C GLN A 296 -29.55 21.05 -19.62
N PHE A 297 -28.89 19.89 -19.57
CA PHE A 297 -27.88 19.59 -18.55
C PHE A 297 -26.69 20.55 -18.64
N ARG A 298 -26.14 20.78 -19.85
CA ARG A 298 -25.05 21.74 -20.06
C ARG A 298 -25.39 23.14 -19.53
N ALA A 299 -26.60 23.62 -19.83
CA ALA A 299 -27.04 24.93 -19.38
C ALA A 299 -27.09 25.03 -17.84
N VAL A 300 -27.62 23.98 -17.17
CA VAL A 300 -27.69 23.95 -15.71
C VAL A 300 -26.29 23.83 -15.09
N ILE A 301 -25.45 22.92 -15.59
CA ILE A 301 -24.06 22.75 -15.11
C ILE A 301 -23.27 24.06 -15.26
N GLY A 302 -23.35 24.71 -16.42
CA GLY A 302 -22.70 26.00 -16.65
C GLY A 302 -23.19 27.10 -15.71
N SER A 303 -24.48 27.09 -15.35
CA SER A 303 -25.04 28.04 -14.37
C SER A 303 -24.58 27.78 -12.94
N MET A 304 -24.30 26.52 -12.58
CA MET A 304 -23.86 26.12 -11.25
C MET A 304 -22.39 26.40 -10.98
N PHE A 305 -21.54 26.12 -11.97
CA PHE A 305 -20.08 26.13 -11.79
C PHE A 305 -19.40 27.30 -12.52
N GLY A 306 -20.17 28.14 -13.23
CA GLY A 306 -19.65 29.20 -14.07
C GLY A 306 -18.93 28.66 -15.31
N SER A 307 -18.66 29.53 -16.29
CA SER A 307 -17.83 29.18 -17.43
C SER A 307 -16.39 28.93 -16.99
N THR A 308 -16.02 27.64 -16.90
CA THR A 308 -14.68 27.05 -16.81
C THR A 308 -13.53 28.02 -16.46
N THR A 309 -13.22 28.13 -15.18
CA THR A 309 -11.86 28.42 -14.69
C THR A 309 -11.63 27.57 -13.45
N PRO A 310 -10.52 26.82 -13.34
CA PRO A 310 -10.32 25.89 -12.23
C PRO A 310 -9.84 26.65 -10.99
N GLN A 311 -10.58 26.56 -9.88
CA GLN A 311 -10.00 26.84 -8.55
C GLN A 311 -10.72 26.12 -7.39
N GLU A 312 -9.87 25.45 -6.61
CA GLU A 312 -9.88 25.04 -5.19
C GLU A 312 -11.04 24.21 -4.60
N VAL A 313 -10.70 22.96 -4.27
CA VAL A 313 -11.46 22.00 -3.47
C VAL A 313 -11.20 22.27 -1.98
N SER A 314 -12.24 22.50 -1.18
CA SER A 314 -12.12 22.49 0.29
C SER A 314 -11.91 21.05 0.80
N PRO A 315 -10.95 20.79 1.71
CA PRO A 315 -10.55 19.44 2.09
C PRO A 315 -11.59 18.70 2.94
N GLN A 316 -11.68 17.39 2.73
CA GLN A 316 -12.43 16.42 3.54
C GLN A 316 -11.97 16.48 5.01
N LEU A 317 -12.94 16.45 5.93
CA LEU A 317 -12.75 16.84 7.33
C LEU A 317 -12.23 15.71 8.24
N SER A 318 -12.22 14.46 7.80
CA SER A 318 -11.40 13.36 8.34
C SER A 318 -11.37 12.29 7.24
N PRO A 319 -10.22 11.72 6.89
CA PRO A 319 -10.20 10.65 5.89
C PRO A 319 -10.98 9.41 6.39
N GLY A 320 -11.95 8.91 5.61
CA GLY A 320 -12.71 7.71 5.92
C GLY A 320 -12.00 6.43 5.48
N LYS A 321 -12.74 5.31 5.39
CA LYS A 321 -12.19 4.00 4.95
C LYS A 321 -11.54 4.07 3.56
N GLU A 322 -11.93 5.04 2.73
CA GLU A 322 -11.35 5.32 1.41
C GLU A 322 -9.90 5.80 1.46
N ALA A 323 -9.47 6.36 2.59
CA ALA A 323 -8.10 6.81 2.77
C ALA A 323 -7.20 5.73 3.39
N MET A 324 -7.78 4.58 3.76
CA MET A 324 -7.10 3.45 4.36
C MET A 324 -5.82 3.12 3.61
N ILE A 325 -4.71 3.14 4.33
CA ILE A 325 -3.42 2.80 3.76
C ILE A 325 -3.47 1.32 3.38
N LYS A 326 -3.12 1.02 2.13
CA LYS A 326 -3.03 -0.34 1.65
C LYS A 326 -1.97 -1.09 2.48
N ALA A 327 -2.46 -1.94 3.37
CA ALA A 327 -1.69 -2.64 4.39
C ALA A 327 -2.08 -4.13 4.42
N THR A 328 -1.08 -5.00 4.45
CA THR A 328 -1.25 -6.45 4.51
C THR A 328 -1.40 -6.92 5.95
N ASP A 329 -2.19 -7.98 6.15
CA ASP A 329 -2.16 -8.67 7.44
C ASP A 329 -0.77 -9.28 7.62
N LEU A 330 -0.25 -9.26 8.85
CA LEU A 330 1.03 -9.90 9.13
C LEU A 330 0.92 -11.40 8.87
N GLU A 331 1.94 -11.96 8.24
CA GLU A 331 2.04 -13.42 8.12
C GLU A 331 2.01 -14.05 9.51
N PRO A 332 1.37 -15.23 9.69
CA PRO A 332 1.17 -15.83 11.00
C PRO A 332 2.46 -15.97 11.84
N GLU A 333 3.59 -16.23 11.20
CA GLU A 333 4.92 -16.32 11.84
C GLU A 333 5.39 -14.96 12.34
N ALA A 334 5.37 -13.93 11.51
CA ALA A 334 5.70 -12.56 11.89
C ALA A 334 4.80 -12.01 13.01
N PHE A 335 3.50 -12.37 12.99
CA PHE A 335 2.59 -12.00 14.08
C PHE A 335 2.94 -12.72 15.40
N ARG A 336 3.34 -14.00 15.35
CA ARG A 336 3.78 -14.76 16.53
C ARG A 336 5.06 -14.16 17.13
N GLU A 337 6.03 -13.83 16.30
CA GLU A 337 7.26 -13.17 16.75
C GLU A 337 6.97 -11.82 17.44
N LEU A 338 6.10 -11.00 16.85
CA LEU A 338 5.66 -9.74 17.45
C LEU A 338 5.00 -9.96 18.82
N VAL A 339 4.14 -10.99 18.95
CA VAL A 339 3.48 -11.35 20.21
C VAL A 339 4.50 -11.84 21.25
N ASP A 340 5.46 -12.68 20.86
CA ASP A 340 6.48 -13.21 21.76
C ASP A 340 7.43 -12.13 22.25
N HIS A 341 7.84 -11.20 21.36
CA HIS A 341 8.64 -10.04 21.73
C HIS A 341 7.90 -9.14 22.71
N ARG A 342 6.64 -8.82 22.42
CA ARG A 342 5.81 -8.01 23.31
C ARG A 342 5.59 -8.70 24.67
N GLY A 343 5.44 -10.02 24.68
CA GLY A 343 5.35 -10.82 25.90
C GLY A 343 6.62 -10.74 26.75
N ARG A 344 7.81 -10.81 26.15
CA ARG A 344 9.10 -10.69 26.85
C ARG A 344 9.30 -9.30 27.46
N GLU A 345 8.91 -8.24 26.74
CA GLU A 345 8.97 -6.86 27.27
C GLU A 345 8.06 -6.63 28.48
N LEU A 346 6.87 -7.25 28.48
CA LEU A 346 5.86 -7.02 29.51
C LEU A 346 6.01 -7.92 30.76
N LEU A 347 6.52 -9.14 30.59
CA LEU A 347 6.45 -10.18 31.64
C LEU A 347 7.80 -10.57 32.24
N ASP A 348 8.94 -10.10 31.71
CA ASP A 348 10.31 -10.49 32.13
C ASP A 348 10.57 -12.03 32.13
N ILE A 349 9.64 -12.84 31.61
CA ILE A 349 9.67 -14.31 31.59
C ILE A 349 9.21 -14.78 30.19
N PRO A 350 9.94 -15.70 29.51
CA PRO A 350 9.53 -16.23 28.22
C PRO A 350 8.21 -17.00 28.32
N LEU A 351 7.24 -16.68 27.47
CA LEU A 351 6.05 -17.51 27.28
C LEU A 351 6.44 -18.75 26.44
N PRO A 352 5.97 -19.97 26.81
CA PRO A 352 6.26 -21.17 26.02
C PRO A 352 5.52 -21.12 24.67
N PRO A 353 6.15 -21.58 23.57
CA PRO A 353 5.50 -21.60 22.25
C PRO A 353 4.34 -22.59 22.27
N THR A 354 3.14 -22.12 21.89
CA THR A 354 1.94 -22.97 21.80
C THR A 354 1.58 -23.22 20.34
N ASP A 355 1.92 -24.40 19.84
CA ASP A 355 1.41 -24.94 18.56
C ASP A 355 -0.08 -25.36 18.65
N ASP A 356 -0.70 -25.22 19.83
CA ASP A 356 -2.09 -25.59 20.10
C ASP A 356 -2.91 -24.38 20.59
N GLU A 357 -3.70 -23.82 19.67
CA GLU A 357 -4.66 -22.72 19.90
C GLU A 357 -5.65 -23.03 21.04
N THR A 358 -5.94 -24.31 21.27
CA THR A 358 -6.84 -24.82 22.32
C THR A 358 -6.17 -24.70 23.69
N ARG A 359 -4.89 -25.07 23.78
CA ARG A 359 -4.07 -24.97 25.00
C ARG A 359 -3.85 -23.53 25.43
N ARG A 360 -3.64 -22.61 24.46
CA ARG A 360 -3.54 -21.16 24.71
C ARG A 360 -4.84 -20.63 25.32
N LYS A 361 -5.99 -20.98 24.74
CA LYS A 361 -7.31 -20.62 25.28
C LYS A 361 -7.57 -21.19 26.67
N GLU A 362 -7.15 -22.42 26.95
CA GLU A 362 -7.26 -23.04 28.27
C GLU A 362 -6.43 -22.30 29.33
N ILE A 363 -5.19 -21.90 29.00
CA ILE A 363 -4.32 -21.12 29.90
C ILE A 363 -4.88 -19.71 30.12
N GLU A 364 -5.36 -19.04 29.07
CA GLU A 364 -6.03 -17.74 29.17
C GLU A 364 -7.32 -17.83 30.02
N GLN A 365 -8.05 -18.94 29.93
CA GLN A 365 -9.28 -19.19 30.68
C GLN A 365 -9.03 -19.55 32.15
N ASP A 366 -7.96 -20.30 32.46
CA ASP A 366 -7.54 -20.60 33.83
C ASP A 366 -6.98 -19.37 34.56
N ILE A 367 -6.26 -18.49 33.85
CA ILE A 367 -5.81 -17.19 34.38
C ILE A 367 -7.01 -16.28 34.70
N SER A 368 -8.04 -16.29 33.85
CA SER A 368 -9.29 -15.54 34.09
C SER A 368 -10.08 -16.04 35.30
N GLN A 369 -9.91 -17.30 35.71
CA GLN A 369 -10.63 -17.89 36.85
C GLN A 369 -9.89 -17.73 38.19
N HIS A 370 -8.59 -17.41 38.17
CA HIS A 370 -7.75 -17.30 39.38
C HIS A 370 -7.81 -15.95 40.10
N PHE A 371 -8.40 -14.91 39.50
CA PHE A 371 -8.60 -13.61 40.14
C PHE A 371 -10.04 -13.46 40.62
N GLU A 372 -10.25 -13.61 41.94
CA GLU A 372 -11.55 -13.33 42.56
C GLU A 372 -12.03 -11.90 42.19
N LYS A 373 -13.20 -11.83 41.53
CA LYS A 373 -13.99 -10.62 41.19
C LYS A 373 -13.54 -9.72 40.03
N ILE A 374 -12.87 -10.24 39.00
CA ILE A 374 -12.65 -9.47 37.76
C ILE A 374 -13.58 -9.99 36.65
N SER A 375 -14.54 -9.17 36.22
CA SER A 375 -15.42 -9.44 35.08
C SER A 375 -15.03 -8.48 33.95
N GLY A 376 -14.65 -9.03 32.78
CA GLY A 376 -14.35 -8.24 31.58
C GLY A 376 -12.88 -7.84 31.37
N GLY A 377 -11.95 -8.27 32.23
CA GLY A 377 -10.53 -7.89 32.20
C GLY A 377 -10.20 -6.81 33.24
N ALA A 378 -9.00 -6.84 33.82
CA ALA A 378 -8.58 -5.88 34.83
C ALA A 378 -8.08 -4.59 34.17
N ASP A 379 -8.69 -3.44 34.47
CA ASP A 379 -8.33 -2.11 33.91
C ASP A 379 -7.57 -1.24 34.94
N PHE A 380 -6.67 -1.85 35.70
CA PHE A 380 -5.89 -1.13 36.72
C PHE A 380 -4.63 -0.54 36.09
N LEU A 381 -4.55 0.79 36.03
CA LEU A 381 -3.32 1.52 35.68
C LEU A 381 -2.67 2.13 36.93
N PRO A 382 -1.34 2.19 37.01
CA PRO A 382 -0.66 2.84 38.11
C PRO A 382 -1.00 4.34 38.13
N ALA A 383 -1.12 4.94 39.32
CA ALA A 383 -1.49 6.36 39.43
C ALA A 383 -0.54 7.31 38.67
N ASN A 384 0.71 6.89 38.44
CA ASN A 384 1.68 7.67 37.67
C ASN A 384 1.33 7.80 36.16
N PHE A 385 0.42 6.96 35.65
CA PHE A 385 -0.12 7.03 34.30
C PHE A 385 -0.67 8.41 33.96
N LEU A 386 -1.39 9.05 34.90
CA LEU A 386 -2.00 10.36 34.68
C LEU A 386 -0.97 11.49 34.52
N TYR A 387 0.11 11.46 35.30
CA TYR A 387 1.16 12.48 35.20
C TYR A 387 1.92 12.35 33.88
N ARG A 388 2.30 11.13 33.50
CA ARG A 388 2.93 10.88 32.19
C ARG A 388 2.04 11.26 31.02
N GLY A 389 0.74 11.02 31.15
CA GLY A 389 -0.25 11.46 30.16
C GLY A 389 -0.36 12.97 30.04
N ALA A 390 -0.29 13.69 31.16
CA ALA A 390 -0.26 15.15 31.15
C ALA A 390 1.01 15.69 30.47
N ASP A 391 2.17 15.07 30.73
CA ASP A 391 3.43 15.44 30.09
C ASP A 391 3.37 15.21 28.56
N ALA A 392 2.87 14.06 28.12
CA ALA A 392 2.68 13.75 26.70
C ALA A 392 1.68 14.69 26.03
N ALA A 393 0.54 14.98 26.70
CA ALA A 393 -0.50 15.84 26.17
C ALA A 393 -0.08 17.30 26.03
N ALA A 394 0.87 17.78 26.85
CA ALA A 394 1.41 19.13 26.75
C ALA A 394 2.07 19.37 25.38
N SER A 395 2.68 18.34 24.81
CA SER A 395 3.39 18.40 23.53
C SER A 395 2.48 18.22 22.30
N VAL A 396 1.17 18.10 22.51
CA VAL A 396 0.16 18.04 21.45
C VAL A 396 -0.44 19.42 21.22
N CYS A 397 -0.53 19.79 19.95
CA CYS A 397 -0.99 21.10 19.49
C CYS A 397 -2.11 20.97 18.46
N ARG A 398 -2.90 22.04 18.35
CA ARG A 398 -3.87 22.21 17.26
C ARG A 398 -3.16 22.84 16.07
N ILE A 399 -3.23 22.22 14.91
CA ILE A 399 -2.78 22.82 13.64
C ILE A 399 -3.94 23.61 13.07
N ASN A 400 -3.78 24.92 12.92
CA ASN A 400 -4.79 25.82 12.38
C ASN A 400 -4.37 26.32 10.99
N LEU A 401 -5.23 26.12 9.99
CA LEU A 401 -5.03 26.50 8.58
C LEU A 401 -6.19 27.41 8.12
N PRO A 402 -6.00 28.27 7.11
CA PRO A 402 -7.06 29.14 6.59
C PRO A 402 -8.34 28.42 6.13
N GLY A 403 -8.26 27.11 5.83
CA GLY A 403 -9.38 26.28 5.37
C GLY A 403 -9.74 25.08 6.26
N GLY A 404 -9.13 24.91 7.43
CA GLY A 404 -9.38 23.73 8.28
C GLY A 404 -8.50 23.67 9.53
N SER A 405 -8.67 22.62 10.33
CA SER A 405 -7.86 22.35 11.51
C SER A 405 -7.51 20.88 11.63
N GLY A 406 -6.32 20.58 12.13
CA GLY A 406 -5.88 19.22 12.47
C GLY A 406 -5.21 19.18 13.84
N THR A 407 -4.67 18.02 14.18
CA THR A 407 -3.82 17.82 15.35
C THR A 407 -2.38 17.62 14.89
N GLY A 408 -1.42 18.08 15.69
CA GLY A 408 -0.01 17.79 15.50
C GLY A 408 0.70 17.72 16.83
N PHE A 409 1.95 17.30 16.85
CA PHE A 409 2.69 17.18 18.11
C PHE A 409 4.19 17.35 17.92
N LEU A 410 4.85 17.82 18.99
CA LEU A 410 6.28 18.08 19.03
C LEU A 410 7.06 16.77 19.14
N ILE A 411 8.09 16.62 18.29
CA ILE A 411 8.98 15.46 18.26
C ILE A 411 10.46 15.90 18.27
N ALA A 412 11.37 14.95 18.53
CA ALA A 412 12.83 15.13 18.41
C ALA A 412 13.39 16.32 19.22
N THR A 413 14.40 17.06 18.75
CA THR A 413 15.10 18.15 19.49
C THR A 413 14.27 19.41 19.79
N ARG A 414 12.94 19.29 19.97
CA ARG A 414 11.96 20.38 20.23
C ARG A 414 11.78 21.38 19.08
N SER A 415 12.20 20.99 17.88
CA SER A 415 12.14 21.85 16.70
C SER A 415 11.27 21.26 15.59
N PHE A 416 10.68 20.08 15.79
CA PHE A 416 9.96 19.36 14.74
C PHE A 416 8.53 19.09 15.18
N ILE A 417 7.57 19.36 14.29
CA ILE A 417 6.16 19.04 14.49
C ILE A 417 5.75 17.98 13.48
N MET A 418 5.11 16.91 13.96
CA MET A 418 4.52 15.87 13.14
C MET A 418 3.00 16.03 13.06
N THR A 419 2.44 15.84 11.87
CA THR A 419 1.00 15.76 11.58
C THR A 419 0.77 14.88 10.33
N ASN A 420 -0.47 14.75 9.83
CA ASN A 420 -0.70 14.03 8.58
C ASN A 420 -0.36 14.85 7.33
N ASN A 421 -0.06 14.16 6.22
CA ASN A 421 0.14 14.82 4.93
C ASN A 421 -1.12 15.50 4.42
N HIS A 422 -2.30 14.93 4.65
CA HIS A 422 -3.54 15.59 4.26
C HIS A 422 -3.91 16.79 5.17
N VAL A 423 -3.26 16.96 6.33
CA VAL A 423 -3.40 18.17 7.15
C VAL A 423 -2.47 19.25 6.62
N ILE A 424 -1.19 18.94 6.38
CA ILE A 424 -0.23 19.85 5.75
C ILE A 424 0.41 19.14 4.55
N ALA A 425 -0.08 19.41 3.35
CA ALA A 425 0.35 18.72 2.14
C ALA A 425 1.60 19.34 1.52
N THR A 426 1.78 20.64 1.68
CA THR A 426 2.81 21.42 0.98
C THR A 426 3.53 22.40 1.90
N LYS A 427 4.70 22.87 1.45
CA LYS A 427 5.43 23.95 2.15
C LYS A 427 4.61 25.25 2.22
N ASP A 428 3.78 25.53 1.22
CA ASP A 428 2.99 26.77 1.20
C ASP A 428 1.90 26.73 2.27
N GLU A 429 1.18 25.60 2.38
CA GLU A 429 0.23 25.36 3.49
C GLU A 429 0.93 25.41 4.86
N ALA A 430 2.13 24.84 4.96
CA ALA A 430 2.92 24.91 6.18
C ALA A 430 3.27 26.36 6.58
N ARG A 431 3.55 27.26 5.64
CA ARG A 431 3.81 28.69 5.94
C ARG A 431 2.59 29.43 6.45
N GLU A 432 1.39 28.98 6.06
CA GLU A 432 0.12 29.57 6.49
C GLU A 432 -0.46 28.92 7.76
N ALA A 433 0.07 27.75 8.14
CA ALA A 433 -0.33 27.03 9.33
C ALA A 433 0.29 27.60 10.61
N ILE A 434 -0.50 27.55 11.68
CA ILE A 434 -0.05 27.87 13.04
C ILE A 434 -0.29 26.64 13.93
N ALA A 435 0.75 26.22 14.64
CA ALA A 435 0.63 25.21 15.68
C ALA A 435 0.32 25.88 17.03
N GLU A 436 -0.83 25.57 17.60
CA GLU A 436 -1.31 26.16 18.85
C GLU A 436 -1.22 25.14 20.00
N PHE A 437 -0.20 25.29 20.83
CA PHE A 437 0.00 24.49 22.04
C PHE A 437 -0.86 25.03 23.19
N ARG A 438 -1.17 24.15 24.16
CA ARG A 438 -1.99 24.50 25.34
C ARG A 438 -3.38 25.10 25.01
N PHE A 439 -3.91 24.79 23.83
CA PHE A 439 -5.30 25.09 23.50
C PHE A 439 -6.25 24.16 24.28
N GLU A 440 -6.53 24.53 25.53
CA GLU A 440 -7.35 23.77 26.49
C GLU A 440 -8.02 24.72 27.50
N GLU A 441 -9.05 24.27 28.19
CA GLU A 441 -9.79 25.12 29.12
C GLU A 441 -8.90 25.61 30.28
N GLY A 442 -8.89 26.92 30.51
CA GLY A 442 -8.18 27.54 31.64
C GLY A 442 -6.67 27.73 31.45
N SER A 443 -6.15 27.52 30.23
CA SER A 443 -4.74 27.73 29.88
C SER A 443 -4.58 28.85 28.85
N GLU A 444 -3.46 29.55 28.87
CA GLU A 444 -3.08 30.47 27.77
C GLU A 444 -2.41 29.65 26.66
N SER A 445 -2.88 29.83 25.42
CA SER A 445 -2.32 29.12 24.28
C SER A 445 -1.01 29.74 23.80
N LEU A 446 -0.10 28.89 23.32
CA LEU A 446 1.15 29.29 22.69
C LEU A 446 1.03 29.06 21.19
N MET A 447 1.08 30.14 20.42
CA MET A 447 1.03 30.13 18.96
C MET A 447 2.44 30.01 18.39
N VAL A 448 2.70 28.97 17.61
CA VAL A 448 4.00 28.66 17.01
C VAL A 448 3.86 28.69 15.50
N ASN A 449 4.67 29.53 14.83
CA ASN A 449 4.77 29.51 13.38
C ASN A 449 5.65 28.35 12.92
N LEU A 450 5.27 27.72 11.81
CA LEU A 450 6.06 26.66 11.19
C LEU A 450 7.11 27.24 10.23
N ASP A 451 8.24 26.56 10.09
CA ASP A 451 9.36 26.91 9.22
C ASP A 451 9.65 25.75 8.23
N PRO A 452 8.84 25.65 7.15
CA PRO A 452 9.03 24.63 6.11
C PRO A 452 10.25 24.86 5.22
N ASP A 453 10.87 26.04 5.29
CA ASP A 453 12.10 26.36 4.57
C ASP A 453 13.32 25.83 5.30
N TRP A 454 13.29 25.83 6.64
CA TRP A 454 14.28 25.14 7.47
C TRP A 454 14.15 23.62 7.42
N PHE A 455 12.94 23.07 7.58
CA PHE A 455 12.71 21.63 7.47
C PHE A 455 11.29 21.28 7.02
N PHE A 456 11.17 20.40 6.03
CA PHE A 456 9.88 19.87 5.58
C PHE A 456 10.08 18.51 4.90
N VAL A 457 9.48 17.48 5.48
CA VAL A 457 9.44 16.12 4.93
C VAL A 457 8.00 15.65 4.94
N THR A 458 7.51 15.13 3.82
CA THR A 458 6.16 14.62 3.70
C THR A 458 6.08 13.33 2.89
N SER A 459 5.13 12.46 3.25
CA SER A 459 4.75 11.25 2.51
C SER A 459 3.24 11.16 2.37
N LYS A 460 2.76 11.12 1.14
CA LYS A 460 1.35 10.84 0.84
C LYS A 460 0.98 9.38 1.02
N GLU A 461 1.94 8.47 0.87
CA GLU A 461 1.71 7.01 1.00
C GLU A 461 1.48 6.59 2.45
N LEU A 462 2.26 7.14 3.37
CA LEU A 462 2.13 6.92 4.81
C LEU A 462 1.37 8.04 5.52
N ASP A 463 0.84 8.99 4.74
CA ASP A 463 0.06 10.14 5.19
C ASP A 463 0.66 10.88 6.40
N PHE A 464 1.93 11.29 6.32
CA PHE A 464 2.57 12.07 7.38
C PHE A 464 3.32 13.27 6.83
N THR A 465 3.45 14.30 7.65
CA THR A 465 4.30 15.46 7.42
C THR A 465 5.04 15.82 8.69
N ILE A 466 6.35 16.06 8.56
CA ILE A 466 7.20 16.63 9.60
C ILE A 466 7.71 17.97 9.09
N VAL A 467 7.48 19.00 9.89
CA VAL A 467 7.83 20.38 9.57
C VAL A 467 8.65 20.98 10.70
N GLY A 468 9.63 21.79 10.34
CA GLY A 468 10.45 22.51 11.29
C GLY A 468 9.67 23.65 11.95
N CYS A 469 10.10 24.04 13.14
CA CYS A 469 9.63 25.24 13.83
C CYS A 469 10.77 25.79 14.69
N ASN A 470 10.71 27.08 15.01
CA ASN A 470 11.72 27.74 15.81
C ASN A 470 11.05 28.77 16.73
N GLU A 471 10.65 28.32 17.92
CA GLU A 471 9.98 29.17 18.91
C GLU A 471 10.55 28.89 20.30
N PRO A 472 11.22 29.85 20.96
CA PRO A 472 11.78 29.69 22.31
C PRO A 472 10.76 29.25 23.36
N GLY A 473 9.47 29.55 23.15
CA GLY A 473 8.39 29.07 24.02
C GLY A 473 8.28 27.54 24.10
N LEU A 474 8.86 26.80 23.14
CA LEU A 474 8.84 25.34 23.11
C LEU A 474 9.85 24.68 24.06
N ASP A 475 10.81 25.43 24.62
CA ASP A 475 11.82 24.90 25.55
C ASP A 475 11.24 24.27 26.83
N TYR A 476 9.97 24.58 27.15
CA TYR A 476 9.25 24.08 28.32
C TYR A 476 8.46 22.79 28.05
N PHE A 477 8.52 22.24 26.83
CA PHE A 477 7.80 21.03 26.44
C PHE A 477 8.77 19.86 26.25
N GLU A 478 8.39 18.67 26.69
CA GLU A 478 9.17 17.47 26.43
C GLU A 478 8.72 16.83 25.10
N PRO A 479 9.61 16.71 24.11
CA PRO A 479 9.24 16.19 22.80
C PRO A 479 8.88 14.70 22.88
N ILE A 480 7.92 14.28 22.08
CA ILE A 480 7.51 12.87 22.02
C ILE A 480 8.55 12.10 21.20
N PRO A 481 9.17 11.03 21.75
CA PRO A 481 10.18 10.26 21.04
C PRO A 481 9.55 9.43 19.93
N LEU A 482 10.21 9.39 18.77
CA LEU A 482 9.90 8.41 17.71
C LEU A 482 10.60 7.10 18.04
N LEU A 483 9.88 5.98 17.93
CA LEU A 483 10.42 4.66 18.23
C LEU A 483 10.54 3.83 16.95
N ARG A 484 11.72 3.25 16.73
CA ARG A 484 11.97 2.29 15.64
C ARG A 484 11.43 0.87 15.96
N ASN A 485 11.13 0.58 17.23
CA ASN A 485 10.65 -0.73 17.67
C ASN A 485 9.29 -1.07 17.02
N PRO A 486 9.16 -2.17 16.26
CA PRO A 486 7.89 -2.58 15.68
C PRO A 486 6.93 -3.20 16.72
N SER A 487 7.43 -3.65 17.87
CA SER A 487 6.68 -4.38 18.90
C SER A 487 6.03 -3.48 19.95
N THR A 488 5.75 -2.22 19.62
CA THR A 488 5.22 -1.23 20.59
C THR A 488 3.77 -1.50 21.03
N VAL A 489 3.01 -2.31 20.27
CA VAL A 489 1.63 -2.71 20.59
C VAL A 489 1.26 -4.02 19.89
N THR A 490 0.39 -4.83 20.51
CA THR A 490 -0.21 -6.03 19.90
C THR A 490 -1.74 -6.05 19.97
N ARG A 491 -2.36 -7.02 19.27
CA ARG A 491 -3.81 -7.20 19.23
C ARG A 491 -4.36 -7.39 20.65
N GLY A 492 -5.34 -6.57 21.00
CA GLY A 492 -6.06 -6.64 22.27
C GLY A 492 -5.55 -5.71 23.37
N GLU A 493 -4.39 -5.07 23.18
CA GLU A 493 -3.91 -3.99 24.05
C GLU A 493 -4.73 -2.70 23.87
N GLN A 494 -4.64 -1.79 24.84
CA GLN A 494 -5.32 -0.50 24.88
C GLN A 494 -4.39 0.61 24.39
N VAL A 495 -4.93 1.56 23.63
CA VAL A 495 -4.21 2.72 23.12
C VAL A 495 -4.86 4.04 23.52
N ASN A 496 -4.09 5.07 23.83
CA ASN A 496 -4.58 6.36 24.33
C ASN A 496 -4.36 7.43 23.26
N ILE A 497 -5.37 8.24 22.94
CA ILE A 497 -5.27 9.32 21.95
C ILE A 497 -5.45 10.68 22.61
N VAL A 498 -4.65 11.66 22.18
CA VAL A 498 -4.73 13.07 22.58
C VAL A 498 -4.97 13.89 21.33
N GLN A 499 -6.05 14.67 21.27
CA GLN A 499 -6.59 15.15 20.00
C GLN A 499 -7.30 16.51 20.10
N HIS A 500 -7.50 17.16 18.94
CA HIS A 500 -8.31 18.37 18.77
C HIS A 500 -9.54 18.12 17.88
N PRO A 501 -10.56 17.39 18.37
CA PRO A 501 -11.74 17.03 17.59
C PRO A 501 -12.55 18.27 17.22
N ARG A 502 -12.88 18.41 15.94
CA ARG A 502 -13.42 19.57 15.23
C ARG A 502 -12.67 20.88 15.50
N GLY A 503 -11.37 20.78 15.80
CA GLY A 503 -10.56 21.92 16.22
C GLY A 503 -10.94 22.48 17.60
N ARG A 504 -11.69 21.73 18.42
CA ARG A 504 -12.04 22.13 19.80
C ARG A 504 -10.82 22.12 20.73
N PRO A 505 -10.97 22.66 21.96
CA PRO A 505 -9.98 22.47 23.02
C PRO A 505 -9.56 21.00 23.13
N LYS A 506 -8.31 20.76 23.55
CA LYS A 506 -7.69 19.43 23.60
C LYS A 506 -8.55 18.44 24.41
N GLU A 507 -8.79 17.27 23.83
CA GLU A 507 -9.57 16.18 24.42
C GLU A 507 -8.73 14.89 24.41
N VAL A 508 -8.99 13.98 25.36
CA VAL A 508 -8.30 12.67 25.47
C VAL A 508 -9.30 11.52 25.42
N ALA A 509 -8.98 10.44 24.71
CA ALA A 509 -9.75 9.20 24.76
C ALA A 509 -8.92 8.07 25.38
N LEU A 510 -9.37 7.60 26.55
CA LEU A 510 -8.69 6.62 27.41
C LEU A 510 -9.51 5.33 27.64
N HIS A 511 -10.72 5.25 27.07
CA HIS A 511 -11.63 4.12 27.24
C HIS A 511 -12.15 3.68 25.86
N ASN A 512 -12.65 2.45 25.76
CA ASN A 512 -13.12 1.84 24.50
C ASN A 512 -12.08 1.95 23.38
N ASN A 513 -10.83 1.66 23.73
CA ASN A 513 -9.67 2.09 22.98
C ASN A 513 -8.76 0.92 22.53
N LYS A 514 -9.37 -0.20 22.17
CA LYS A 514 -8.70 -1.49 22.02
C LYS A 514 -8.14 -1.69 20.61
N VAL A 515 -6.92 -2.21 20.50
CA VAL A 515 -6.33 -2.63 19.23
C VAL A 515 -7.02 -3.88 18.69
N LEU A 516 -7.63 -3.74 17.53
CA LEU A 516 -8.37 -4.78 16.81
C LEU A 516 -7.44 -5.65 15.96
N ARG A 517 -6.50 -5.02 15.26
CA ARG A 517 -5.53 -5.67 14.35
C ARG A 517 -4.23 -4.88 14.33
N VAL A 518 -3.12 -5.62 14.27
CA VAL A 518 -1.82 -5.07 13.90
C VAL A 518 -1.52 -5.54 12.49
N LYS A 519 -1.36 -4.60 11.58
CA LYS A 519 -0.94 -4.82 10.21
C LYS A 519 0.48 -4.31 10.04
N ASP A 520 0.96 -4.45 8.83
CA ASP A 520 2.31 -4.13 8.50
C ASP A 520 2.68 -2.64 8.59
N ARG A 521 1.84 -1.76 8.05
CA ARG A 521 2.05 -0.30 8.05
C ARG A 521 1.17 0.42 9.05
N VAL A 522 0.10 -0.23 9.50
CA VAL A 522 -0.96 0.40 10.28
C VAL A 522 -1.43 -0.49 11.43
N ILE A 523 -2.08 0.12 12.41
CA ILE A 523 -2.89 -0.58 13.41
C ILE A 523 -4.34 -0.16 13.24
N TRP A 524 -5.25 -1.12 13.44
CA TRP A 524 -6.67 -0.84 13.58
C TRP A 524 -7.06 -0.92 15.05
N TYR A 525 -7.76 0.09 15.54
CA TYR A 525 -8.16 0.18 16.94
C TYR A 525 -9.51 0.87 17.08
N GLU A 526 -10.26 0.50 18.11
CA GLU A 526 -11.47 1.21 18.50
C GLU A 526 -11.03 2.46 19.26
N THR A 527 -11.67 3.62 19.05
CA THR A 527 -11.64 4.81 19.92
C THR A 527 -12.60 5.87 19.36
N ASP A 528 -12.93 6.89 20.15
CA ASP A 528 -13.74 8.02 19.68
C ASP A 528 -12.85 9.08 19.02
N THR A 529 -13.08 9.36 17.74
CA THR A 529 -12.43 10.44 16.99
C THR A 529 -13.44 11.22 16.13
N GLU A 530 -13.20 12.50 15.92
CA GLU A 530 -13.98 13.36 15.02
C GLU A 530 -13.05 14.12 14.07
N PRO A 531 -13.57 14.70 12.96
CA PRO A 531 -12.81 15.62 12.11
C PRO A 531 -11.84 16.53 12.82
N GLY A 532 -10.59 16.68 12.38
CA GLY A 532 -9.57 17.45 13.11
C GLY A 532 -8.76 16.65 14.14
N SER A 533 -9.16 15.42 14.42
CA SER A 533 -8.32 14.44 15.14
C SER A 533 -7.19 13.89 14.26
N SER A 534 -7.25 14.08 12.94
CA SER A 534 -6.14 13.77 12.02
C SER A 534 -4.84 14.38 12.51
N GLY A 535 -3.81 13.55 12.62
CA GLY A 535 -2.47 13.93 13.05
C GLY A 535 -2.26 13.77 14.56
N SER A 536 -3.25 13.22 15.26
CA SER A 536 -3.14 12.94 16.69
C SER A 536 -2.17 11.79 16.99
N PRO A 537 -1.35 11.92 18.04
CA PRO A 537 -0.53 10.81 18.51
C PRO A 537 -1.39 9.74 19.20
N VAL A 538 -1.11 8.48 18.87
CA VAL A 538 -1.69 7.29 19.49
C VAL A 538 -0.62 6.64 20.35
N PHE A 539 -0.90 6.48 21.64
CA PHE A 539 0.04 5.96 22.63
C PHE A 539 -0.39 4.59 23.16
N ASN A 540 0.53 3.77 23.68
CA ASN A 540 0.17 2.62 24.51
C ASN A 540 0.01 3.04 26.00
N ASN A 541 -0.22 2.08 26.90
CA ASN A 541 -0.37 2.36 28.34
C ASN A 541 0.92 2.77 29.07
N THR A 542 2.08 2.69 28.41
CA THR A 542 3.34 3.24 28.91
C THR A 542 3.61 4.66 28.42
N TRP A 543 2.70 5.24 27.62
CA TRP A 543 2.82 6.53 26.92
C TRP A 543 3.89 6.55 25.82
N ASP A 544 4.23 5.38 25.27
CA ASP A 544 5.06 5.28 24.08
C ASP A 544 4.22 5.55 22.82
N LEU A 545 4.75 6.34 21.88
CA LEU A 545 4.07 6.66 20.63
C LEU A 545 4.06 5.44 19.71
N VAL A 546 2.87 4.89 19.42
CA VAL A 546 2.71 3.67 18.63
C VAL A 546 2.21 3.93 17.22
N ALA A 547 1.35 4.93 17.04
CA ALA A 547 0.83 5.30 15.73
C ALA A 547 0.47 6.79 15.60
N LEU A 548 0.34 7.25 14.35
CA LEU A 548 -0.22 8.53 13.95
C LEU A 548 -1.66 8.31 13.47
N HIS A 549 -2.65 8.86 14.17
CA HIS A 549 -4.05 8.73 13.76
C HIS A 549 -4.26 9.44 12.42
N HIS A 550 -4.88 8.73 11.46
CA HIS A 550 -5.02 9.18 10.09
C HIS A 550 -6.46 9.07 9.59
N ALA A 551 -7.15 7.96 9.88
CA ALA A 551 -8.49 7.69 9.38
C ALA A 551 -9.36 6.96 10.40
N GLY A 552 -10.67 7.01 10.19
CA GLY A 552 -11.63 6.25 10.97
C GLY A 552 -12.94 6.01 10.22
N TRP A 553 -13.60 4.89 10.50
CA TRP A 553 -14.87 4.51 9.90
C TRP A 553 -15.72 3.69 10.86
N ILE A 554 -17.02 3.56 10.54
CA ILE A 554 -17.95 2.70 11.27
C ILE A 554 -18.49 1.67 10.29
N GLU A 555 -18.31 0.38 10.59
CA GLU A 555 -18.77 -0.73 9.76
C GLU A 555 -19.51 -1.74 10.64
N GLY A 556 -20.77 -2.05 10.31
CA GLY A 556 -21.57 -3.01 11.08
C GLY A 556 -21.82 -2.64 12.56
N GLY A 557 -21.69 -1.36 12.93
CA GLY A 557 -21.82 -0.88 14.30
C GLY A 557 -20.52 -0.91 15.13
N VAL A 558 -19.39 -1.24 14.51
CA VAL A 558 -18.06 -1.22 15.14
C VAL A 558 -17.29 0.00 14.65
N THR A 559 -16.87 0.87 15.57
CA THR A 559 -16.01 2.03 15.28
C THR A 559 -14.57 1.55 15.14
N THR A 560 -13.99 1.71 13.94
CA THR A 560 -12.61 1.33 13.66
C THR A 560 -11.82 2.56 13.22
N ASN A 561 -10.71 2.82 13.90
CA ASN A 561 -9.72 3.81 13.53
C ASN A 561 -8.50 3.13 12.94
N GLU A 562 -7.82 3.82 12.04
CA GLU A 562 -6.54 3.43 11.49
C GLU A 562 -5.47 4.45 11.87
N GLY A 563 -4.41 3.92 12.47
CA GLY A 563 -3.21 4.69 12.82
C GLY A 563 -2.02 4.15 12.06
N VAL A 564 -1.25 5.05 11.43
CA VAL A 564 0.00 4.71 10.75
C VAL A 564 1.05 4.38 11.80
N ARG A 565 1.64 3.18 11.75
CA ARG A 565 2.63 2.76 12.74
C ARG A 565 3.83 3.70 12.70
N ILE A 566 4.25 4.21 13.86
CA ILE A 566 5.41 5.12 13.93
C ILE A 566 6.65 4.47 13.38
N ALA A 567 6.86 3.19 13.69
CA ALA A 567 7.99 2.48 13.16
C ALA A 567 7.97 2.47 11.61
N ALA A 568 6.80 2.49 10.94
CA ALA A 568 6.73 2.51 9.46
C ALA A 568 7.10 3.88 8.90
N ILE A 569 6.70 4.95 9.60
CA ILE A 569 7.15 6.32 9.32
C ILE A 569 8.67 6.42 9.50
N VAL A 570 9.22 5.87 10.58
CA VAL A 570 10.68 5.84 10.84
C VAL A 570 11.42 5.09 9.74
N SER A 571 10.97 3.90 9.34
CA SER A 571 11.59 3.15 8.23
C SER A 571 11.57 3.96 6.93
N HIS A 572 10.48 4.70 6.66
CA HIS A 572 10.40 5.58 5.49
C HIS A 572 11.39 6.76 5.56
N LEU A 573 11.55 7.40 6.73
CA LEU A 573 12.52 8.48 6.93
C LEU A 573 13.97 7.99 6.72
N VAL A 574 14.29 6.82 7.26
CA VAL A 574 15.58 6.16 7.07
C VAL A 574 15.78 5.82 5.60
N ALA A 575 14.80 5.21 4.91
CA ALA A 575 14.90 4.91 3.48
C ALA A 575 15.10 6.17 2.62
N ARG A 576 14.47 7.29 2.98
CA ARG A 576 14.61 8.56 2.25
C ARG A 576 16.01 9.18 2.37
N GLN A 577 16.65 9.08 3.53
CA GLN A 577 18.06 9.47 3.73
C GLN A 577 18.99 8.79 2.71
N HIS A 578 18.68 7.54 2.35
CA HIS A 578 19.50 6.73 1.44
C HIS A 578 19.42 7.15 -0.03
N VAL A 579 18.31 7.74 -0.45
CA VAL A 579 18.02 8.08 -1.86
C VAL A 579 18.41 9.52 -2.18
N GLU A 580 18.23 10.44 -1.24
CA GLU A 580 18.61 11.84 -1.40
C GLU A 580 20.10 12.00 -1.04
N SER A 581 20.98 11.95 -2.05
CA SER A 581 22.46 12.04 -1.94
C SER A 581 23.02 13.35 -1.34
N SER A 582 22.14 14.20 -0.82
CA SER A 582 22.40 15.41 -0.04
C SER A 582 21.35 15.56 1.07
N ALA A 583 21.15 14.54 1.90
CA ALA A 583 20.28 14.67 3.07
C ALA A 583 20.70 15.92 3.88
N SER A 584 19.76 16.83 4.12
CA SER A 584 20.00 18.03 4.93
C SER A 584 20.52 17.61 6.31
N ASN A 585 21.52 18.31 6.86
CA ASN A 585 22.02 18.08 8.22
C ASN A 585 20.88 17.97 9.25
N THR A 586 19.77 18.68 9.01
CA THR A 586 18.56 18.68 9.83
C THR A 586 17.80 17.34 9.82
N LEU A 587 17.81 16.56 8.72
CA LEU A 587 17.23 15.21 8.69
C LEU A 587 18.08 14.24 9.51
N MET A 588 19.41 14.38 9.44
CA MET A 588 20.34 13.60 10.27
C MET A 588 20.17 13.93 11.75
N GLU A 589 19.97 15.21 12.08
CA GLU A 589 19.64 15.63 13.44
C GLU A 589 18.35 14.94 13.95
N LEU A 590 17.26 14.99 13.17
CA LEU A 590 16.01 14.29 13.50
C LEU A 590 16.24 12.79 13.74
N LEU A 591 16.91 12.10 12.81
CA LEU A 591 17.17 10.66 12.91
C LEU A 591 18.08 10.30 14.09
N SER A 592 19.04 11.16 14.46
CA SER A 592 19.93 10.93 15.60
C SER A 592 19.23 10.95 16.97
N THR A 593 18.00 11.49 17.03
CA THR A 593 17.19 11.50 18.26
C THR A 593 16.34 10.24 18.44
N ILE A 594 16.25 9.40 17.41
CA ILE A 594 15.51 8.14 17.46
C ILE A 594 16.39 7.14 18.24
N PRO A 595 15.93 6.59 19.37
CA PRO A 595 16.72 5.63 20.14
C PRO A 595 17.13 4.45 19.27
N ASP A 596 18.40 4.03 19.38
CA ASP A 596 18.93 2.86 18.68
C ASP A 596 17.94 1.70 18.80
N SER A 597 17.64 1.07 17.66
CA SER A 597 16.78 -0.13 17.61
C SER A 597 17.18 -1.08 18.72
N SER A 598 16.18 -1.64 19.42
CA SER A 598 16.40 -2.63 20.47
C SER A 598 17.52 -3.59 20.05
N PRO A 599 18.57 -3.77 20.86
CA PRO A 599 19.73 -4.59 20.50
C PRO A 599 19.40 -6.08 20.28
N HIS A 600 18.13 -6.47 20.42
CA HIS A 600 17.58 -7.82 20.30
C HIS A 600 16.75 -8.04 19.02
N LEU A 601 16.49 -6.99 18.23
CA LEU A 601 15.58 -7.01 17.08
C LEU A 601 16.33 -6.88 15.75
N GLY A 602 17.59 -7.34 15.71
CA GLY A 602 18.45 -7.32 14.53
C GLY A 602 17.65 -7.57 13.25
N PHE A 603 17.63 -6.55 12.39
CA PHE A 603 17.10 -6.59 11.03
C PHE A 603 15.60 -6.92 10.80
N PHE A 604 14.77 -7.09 11.84
CA PHE A 604 13.31 -7.02 11.70
C PHE A 604 12.83 -5.57 11.82
N ASP A 605 13.29 -4.73 10.89
CA ASP A 605 12.62 -3.46 10.59
C ASP A 605 11.38 -3.77 9.71
N ILE A 606 10.40 -2.88 9.67
CA ILE A 606 9.05 -3.11 9.12
C ILE A 606 8.99 -3.64 7.69
N ALA A 607 10.09 -3.56 6.93
CA ALA A 607 10.24 -4.21 5.64
C ALA A 607 9.86 -5.71 5.66
N GLY A 608 10.35 -6.47 6.66
CA GLY A 608 10.04 -7.92 6.77
C GLY A 608 8.59 -8.23 7.15
N ILE A 609 7.89 -7.24 7.71
CA ILE A 609 6.52 -7.35 8.24
C ILE A 609 5.48 -6.94 7.17
N THR A 610 5.86 -6.15 6.15
CA THR A 610 4.94 -5.56 5.15
C THR A 610 4.63 -6.36 3.91
N GLY A 611 5.32 -7.48 3.68
CA GLY A 611 5.12 -8.26 2.46
C GLY A 611 5.33 -7.40 1.19
N ALA A 612 5.90 -6.20 1.32
CA ALA A 612 6.67 -5.63 0.25
C ALA A 612 7.74 -6.68 0.02
N ARG A 613 7.64 -7.42 -1.09
CA ARG A 613 8.83 -7.93 -1.72
C ARG A 613 9.70 -6.70 -1.91
N THR A 614 10.63 -6.52 -1.00
CA THR A 614 11.81 -5.73 -1.25
C THR A 614 12.33 -6.26 -2.58
N GLN A 615 12.30 -5.39 -3.58
CA GLN A 615 13.47 -5.30 -4.44
C GLN A 615 14.67 -5.24 -3.49
N GLU A 616 15.65 -6.08 -3.75
CA GLU A 616 16.66 -6.61 -2.83
C GLU A 616 17.12 -5.64 -1.72
N VAL A 617 17.37 -6.20 -0.52
CA VAL A 617 17.57 -5.35 0.67
C VAL A 617 19.01 -4.87 0.79
N GLU A 618 19.26 -3.67 0.28
CA GLU A 618 20.36 -2.83 0.76
C GLU A 618 20.06 -2.38 2.20
N VAL A 619 20.75 -2.94 3.19
CA VAL A 619 20.45 -2.73 4.61
C VAL A 619 21.37 -1.65 5.17
N PRO A 620 20.86 -0.58 5.81
CA PRO A 620 21.76 0.43 6.40
C PRO A 620 22.66 -0.16 7.50
N GLU A 621 22.15 -1.17 8.20
CA GLU A 621 22.80 -1.83 9.32
C GLU A 621 22.31 -3.29 9.41
N TYR A 622 23.14 -4.17 9.97
CA TYR A 622 22.84 -5.58 10.20
C TYR A 622 23.37 -5.99 11.57
N LYS A 623 22.69 -6.93 12.24
CA LYS A 623 23.18 -7.55 13.47
C LYS A 623 22.82 -9.03 13.53
N GLY A 624 23.81 -9.85 13.82
CA GLY A 624 23.67 -11.29 13.97
C GLY A 624 22.71 -11.67 15.11
N SER A 625 22.04 -12.80 14.95
CA SER A 625 21.12 -13.39 15.90
C SER A 625 21.72 -14.66 16.49
N LEU A 626 21.41 -14.94 17.76
CA LEU A 626 21.80 -16.21 18.35
C LEU A 626 21.13 -17.37 17.63
N GLU A 627 19.91 -17.22 17.12
CA GLU A 627 19.08 -18.30 16.55
C GLU A 627 19.63 -18.91 15.25
N PHE A 628 20.53 -18.21 14.57
CA PHE A 628 21.01 -18.57 13.24
C PHE A 628 22.55 -18.67 13.20
N ALA A 629 23.07 -19.16 12.08
CA ALA A 629 24.48 -19.00 11.74
C ALA A 629 24.60 -17.84 10.74
N ASP A 630 25.13 -16.71 11.22
CA ASP A 630 25.23 -15.48 10.43
C ASP A 630 26.66 -15.29 9.90
N ILE A 631 26.80 -15.33 8.56
CA ILE A 631 28.08 -15.43 7.87
C ILE A 631 28.26 -14.24 6.93
N GLY A 632 29.43 -13.61 6.94
CA GLY A 632 29.71 -12.44 6.10
C GLY A 632 30.97 -12.52 5.25
N PHE A 633 31.07 -11.63 4.26
CA PHE A 633 32.24 -11.41 3.42
C PHE A 633 32.47 -9.90 3.28
N TRP A 634 33.70 -9.44 3.50
CA TRP A 634 34.00 -8.01 3.45
C TRP A 634 35.43 -7.72 3.00
N ASN A 635 35.57 -6.88 1.97
CA ASN A 635 36.83 -6.22 1.66
C ASN A 635 36.98 -4.97 2.54
N ILE A 636 37.97 -4.95 3.45
CA ILE A 636 38.19 -3.81 4.35
C ILE A 636 39.23 -2.82 3.77
N GLU A 637 39.56 -2.94 2.49
CA GLU A 637 40.40 -2.02 1.71
C GLU A 637 41.74 -1.67 2.40
N HIS A 638 42.85 -2.26 1.96
CA HIS A 638 44.17 -1.89 2.45
C HIS A 638 44.29 -1.88 4.00
N PHE A 639 43.68 -2.84 4.70
CA PHE A 639 43.76 -3.00 6.16
C PHE A 639 45.12 -3.58 6.58
N ASN A 640 46.15 -2.79 6.30
CA ASN A 640 47.57 -3.14 6.40
C ASN A 640 48.18 -2.75 7.76
N ASP A 641 49.38 -3.23 8.07
CA ASP A 641 50.01 -3.04 9.38
C ASP A 641 50.32 -1.56 9.71
N ALA A 642 50.34 -0.66 8.72
CA ALA A 642 50.60 0.76 8.90
C ALA A 642 49.35 1.61 9.19
N ILE A 643 48.15 1.03 9.18
CA ILE A 643 46.92 1.78 9.49
C ILE A 643 46.89 2.26 10.95
N SER A 644 46.26 3.40 11.20
CA SER A 644 46.12 3.99 12.54
C SER A 644 45.19 3.17 13.44
N ASP A 645 45.44 3.17 14.75
CA ASP A 645 44.53 2.56 15.74
C ASP A 645 43.11 3.11 15.66
N ALA A 646 42.93 4.40 15.32
CA ALA A 646 41.60 4.98 15.11
C ALA A 646 40.78 4.28 14.00
N ARG A 647 41.44 3.83 12.92
CA ARG A 647 40.78 3.05 11.85
C ARG A 647 40.48 1.62 12.34
N VAL A 648 41.39 1.04 13.11
CA VAL A 648 41.20 -0.27 13.74
C VAL A 648 39.98 -0.25 14.66
N ASP A 649 39.86 0.75 15.53
CA ASP A 649 38.75 0.89 16.48
C ASP A 649 37.42 1.13 15.78
N LYS A 650 37.41 1.90 14.68
CA LYS A 650 36.20 2.07 13.84
C LYS A 650 35.77 0.75 13.21
N VAL A 651 36.70 0.01 12.61
CA VAL A 651 36.43 -1.31 12.02
C VAL A 651 36.00 -2.32 13.10
N ALA A 652 36.59 -2.25 14.30
CA ALA A 652 36.17 -3.06 15.45
C ALA A 652 34.74 -2.74 15.88
N GLY A 653 34.38 -1.46 15.96
CA GLY A 653 33.01 -1.02 16.27
C GLY A 653 32.00 -1.56 15.25
N VAL A 654 32.34 -1.50 13.96
CA VAL A 654 31.52 -2.07 12.88
C VAL A 654 31.35 -3.58 13.05
N LEU A 655 32.45 -4.33 13.16
CA LEU A 655 32.40 -5.80 13.26
C LEU A 655 31.71 -6.28 14.54
N GLY A 656 31.95 -5.60 15.66
CA GLY A 656 31.28 -5.85 16.92
C GLY A 656 29.78 -5.59 16.84
N HIS A 657 29.36 -4.55 16.13
CA HIS A 657 27.95 -4.27 15.88
C HIS A 657 27.30 -5.34 14.98
N LEU A 658 27.97 -5.74 13.88
CA LEU A 658 27.49 -6.78 12.98
C LEU A 658 27.30 -8.12 13.70
N SER A 659 28.15 -8.43 14.70
CA SER A 659 27.99 -9.57 15.61
C SER A 659 27.79 -10.92 14.90
N LEU A 660 28.53 -11.13 13.80
CA LEU A 660 28.48 -12.33 12.95
C LEU A 660 29.25 -13.50 13.56
N ASP A 661 28.85 -14.74 13.23
CA ASP A 661 29.53 -15.95 13.68
C ASP A 661 30.86 -16.18 12.96
N ALA A 662 30.91 -15.88 11.67
CA ALA A 662 32.14 -15.88 10.88
C ALA A 662 32.09 -14.84 9.75
N VAL A 663 33.21 -14.17 9.49
CA VAL A 663 33.36 -13.17 8.43
C VAL A 663 34.66 -13.41 7.67
N GLY A 664 34.55 -13.61 6.36
CA GLY A 664 35.70 -13.65 5.46
C GLY A 664 36.18 -12.23 5.13
N LEU A 665 37.39 -11.89 5.53
CA LEU A 665 37.99 -10.58 5.36
C LEU A 665 39.06 -10.57 4.28
N VAL A 666 38.94 -9.60 3.37
CA VAL A 666 39.85 -9.39 2.23
C VAL A 666 40.69 -8.13 2.45
N GLU A 667 41.93 -8.15 1.97
CA GLU A 667 42.91 -7.06 2.06
C GLU A 667 43.44 -6.76 3.48
N VAL A 668 43.63 -7.81 4.28
CA VAL A 668 44.13 -7.69 5.66
C VAL A 668 45.62 -8.01 5.78
N GLN A 669 46.23 -7.58 6.88
CA GLN A 669 47.57 -8.01 7.32
C GLN A 669 47.58 -8.40 8.80
N ARG A 670 48.55 -9.23 9.19
CA ARG A 670 48.58 -9.89 10.49
C ARG A 670 48.61 -8.92 11.67
N ASP A 671 49.49 -7.92 11.68
CA ASP A 671 49.63 -7.03 12.85
C ASP A 671 48.41 -6.11 12.98
N ALA A 672 47.79 -5.73 11.85
CA ALA A 672 46.50 -5.03 11.86
C ALA A 672 45.36 -5.90 12.43
N MET A 673 45.32 -7.19 12.09
CA MET A 673 44.34 -8.14 12.65
C MET A 673 44.54 -8.35 14.15
N ASP A 674 45.78 -8.47 14.63
CA ASP A 674 46.05 -8.62 16.07
C ASP A 674 45.55 -7.40 16.87
N ARG A 675 45.72 -6.18 16.33
CA ARG A 675 45.16 -4.96 16.93
C ARG A 675 43.64 -4.92 16.86
N LEU A 676 43.04 -5.39 15.76
CA LEU A 676 41.58 -5.48 15.61
C LEU A 676 40.97 -6.41 16.67
N ILE A 677 41.57 -7.58 16.92
CA ILE A 677 41.14 -8.48 17.98
C ILE A 677 41.24 -7.81 19.35
N ALA A 678 42.35 -7.13 19.65
CA ALA A 678 42.51 -6.43 20.91
C ALA A 678 41.43 -5.35 21.13
N SER A 679 41.08 -4.61 20.06
CA SER A 679 40.01 -3.60 20.11
C SER A 679 38.62 -4.24 20.28
N LEU A 680 38.30 -5.31 19.55
CA LEU A 680 37.05 -6.07 19.71
C LEU A 680 36.89 -6.65 21.12
N GLN A 681 37.98 -7.17 21.70
CA GLN A 681 37.98 -7.68 23.07
C GLN A 681 37.79 -6.56 24.10
N ALA A 682 38.38 -5.38 23.87
CA ALA A 682 38.16 -4.21 24.72
C ALA A 682 36.70 -3.72 24.67
N LEU A 683 36.02 -3.90 23.53
CA LEU A 683 34.59 -3.65 23.36
C LEU A 683 33.69 -4.78 23.93
N GLY A 684 34.27 -5.87 24.42
CA GLY A 684 33.55 -6.98 25.07
C GLY A 684 33.17 -8.14 24.14
N HIS A 685 33.65 -8.15 22.89
CA HIS A 685 33.38 -9.23 21.93
C HIS A 685 34.44 -10.35 22.00
N SER A 686 34.04 -11.58 21.71
CA SER A 686 34.90 -12.79 21.81
C SER A 686 35.49 -13.24 20.47
N TYR A 687 35.81 -12.32 19.58
CA TYR A 687 36.36 -12.66 18.28
C TYR A 687 37.80 -13.20 18.34
N ASP A 688 38.09 -14.14 17.43
CA ASP A 688 39.43 -14.62 17.06
C ASP A 688 39.48 -14.77 15.52
N TYR A 689 40.65 -15.05 14.94
CA TYR A 689 40.79 -15.17 13.48
C TYR A 689 41.72 -16.30 13.03
N LYS A 690 41.43 -16.85 11.84
CA LYS A 690 42.37 -17.67 11.06
C LYS A 690 42.89 -16.87 9.88
N TYR A 691 44.18 -16.99 9.63
CA TYR A 691 44.90 -16.16 8.66
C TYR A 691 45.60 -17.02 7.61
N LEU A 692 45.48 -16.62 6.34
CA LEU A 692 46.24 -17.19 5.25
C LEU A 692 47.24 -16.17 4.70
N ASP A 693 48.53 -16.40 4.98
CA ASP A 693 49.63 -15.64 4.38
C ASP A 693 49.75 -16.01 2.89
N VAL A 694 49.38 -15.08 2.01
CA VAL A 694 49.49 -15.24 0.56
C VAL A 694 50.71 -14.49 0.01
N LYS A 695 51.83 -14.43 0.74
CA LYS A 695 53.12 -13.86 0.30
C LYS A 695 52.95 -12.54 -0.48
N GLY A 696 52.11 -11.65 0.05
CA GLY A 696 51.67 -10.40 -0.59
C GLY A 696 51.38 -9.29 0.45
N ARG A 697 50.82 -8.16 -0.01
CA ARG A 697 50.41 -7.03 0.85
C ARG A 697 48.91 -7.01 1.17
N GLN A 698 48.17 -8.03 0.74
CA GLN A 698 46.70 -8.08 0.76
C GLN A 698 46.31 -9.52 1.02
N ASP A 699 46.39 -9.94 2.28
CA ASP A 699 46.13 -11.31 2.69
C ASP A 699 44.64 -11.51 3.00
N LEU A 700 44.28 -12.76 3.29
CA LEU A 700 42.91 -13.19 3.56
C LEU A 700 42.82 -13.73 4.99
N ALA A 701 41.72 -13.43 5.68
CA ALA A 701 41.44 -13.97 7.01
C ALA A 701 39.98 -14.37 7.15
N VAL A 702 39.69 -15.28 8.09
CA VAL A 702 38.34 -15.54 8.59
C VAL A 702 38.32 -15.13 10.04
N LEU A 703 37.57 -14.08 10.35
CA LEU A 703 37.26 -13.63 11.71
C LEU A 703 36.03 -14.40 12.20
N TYR A 704 36.00 -14.85 13.46
CA TYR A 704 34.88 -15.65 13.98
C TYR A 704 34.70 -15.44 15.49
N ASP A 705 33.47 -15.58 15.99
CA ASP A 705 33.24 -15.57 17.44
C ASP A 705 33.75 -16.87 18.05
N SER A 706 34.84 -16.79 18.82
CA SER A 706 35.50 -17.96 19.39
C SER A 706 34.67 -18.70 20.45
N LYS A 707 33.55 -18.12 20.91
CA LYS A 707 32.62 -18.81 21.81
C LYS A 707 31.65 -19.73 21.09
N THR A 708 31.25 -19.37 19.87
CA THR A 708 30.20 -20.09 19.11
C THR A 708 30.77 -20.83 17.91
N THR A 709 31.93 -20.43 17.38
CA THR A 709 32.39 -20.91 16.07
C THR A 709 33.81 -21.45 16.14
N GLU A 710 34.03 -22.59 15.48
CA GLU A 710 35.34 -23.15 15.21
C GLU A 710 35.65 -23.03 13.71
N VAL A 711 36.83 -22.48 13.39
CA VAL A 711 37.31 -22.32 12.01
C VAL A 711 38.66 -23.01 11.84
N THR A 712 38.77 -23.88 10.83
CA THR A 712 40.01 -24.58 10.48
C THR A 712 40.32 -24.45 8.98
N ILE A 713 41.44 -23.81 8.64
CA ILE A 713 41.89 -23.73 7.23
C ILE A 713 42.27 -25.13 6.71
N SER A 714 41.66 -25.52 5.59
CA SER A 714 41.85 -26.85 4.99
C SER A 714 43.06 -26.90 4.06
N ALA A 715 44.24 -27.17 4.63
CA ALA A 715 45.45 -27.43 3.86
C ALA A 715 45.32 -28.66 2.93
N LYS A 716 44.45 -29.62 3.28
CA LYS A 716 44.17 -30.83 2.48
C LYS A 716 43.55 -30.46 1.13
N ILE A 717 42.46 -29.69 1.14
CA ILE A 717 41.77 -29.24 -0.09
C ILE A 717 42.72 -28.36 -0.91
N LEU A 718 43.41 -27.40 -0.26
CA LEU A 718 44.36 -26.52 -0.94
C LEU A 718 45.48 -27.30 -1.65
N ASN A 719 46.01 -28.35 -1.04
CA ASN A 719 47.07 -29.17 -1.63
C ASN A 719 46.56 -30.10 -2.73
N ARG A 720 45.33 -30.63 -2.61
CA ARG A 720 44.69 -31.47 -3.63
C ARG A 720 44.55 -30.74 -4.97
N HIS A 721 44.20 -29.46 -4.93
CA HIS A 721 44.01 -28.61 -6.11
C HIS A 721 45.20 -27.68 -6.42
N LYS A 722 46.40 -28.03 -5.94
CA LYS A 722 47.60 -27.18 -6.09
C LYS A 722 47.92 -26.79 -7.53
N SER A 723 47.66 -27.67 -8.51
CA SER A 723 47.84 -27.40 -9.94
C SER A 723 46.81 -26.41 -10.46
N ALA A 724 45.54 -26.57 -10.08
CA ALA A 724 44.46 -25.65 -10.41
C ALA A 724 44.76 -24.22 -9.90
N TRP A 725 45.23 -24.07 -8.67
CA TRP A 725 45.63 -22.76 -8.11
C TRP A 725 46.83 -22.12 -8.81
N ALA A 726 47.61 -22.89 -9.57
CA ALA A 726 48.76 -22.42 -10.33
C ALA A 726 48.45 -22.20 -11.82
N ALA A 727 47.20 -22.42 -12.26
CA ALA A 727 46.81 -22.29 -13.65
C ALA A 727 47.04 -20.88 -14.20
N THR A 728 47.39 -20.80 -15.48
CA THR A 728 47.69 -19.55 -16.17
C THR A 728 46.88 -19.41 -17.45
N THR A 729 46.53 -18.18 -17.80
CA THR A 729 45.95 -17.82 -19.10
C THR A 729 46.93 -18.12 -20.24
N ALA A 730 46.46 -18.03 -21.49
CA ALA A 730 47.30 -18.16 -22.68
C ALA A 730 48.47 -17.14 -22.73
N THR A 731 48.35 -16.00 -22.03
CA THR A 731 49.40 -14.98 -21.90
C THR A 731 50.39 -15.28 -20.77
N GLY A 732 50.25 -16.41 -20.07
CA GLY A 732 51.12 -16.83 -18.97
C GLY A 732 50.85 -16.15 -17.63
N ARG A 733 49.72 -15.45 -17.48
CA ARG A 733 49.33 -14.85 -16.19
C ARG A 733 48.50 -15.80 -15.36
N THR A 734 48.78 -15.86 -14.06
CA THR A 734 48.02 -16.72 -13.15
C THR A 734 46.56 -16.30 -13.02
N ALA A 735 45.65 -17.27 -13.03
CA ALA A 735 44.23 -17.06 -12.74
C ALA A 735 44.02 -16.49 -11.33
N PHE A 736 44.76 -17.02 -10.36
CA PHE A 736 44.70 -16.66 -8.94
C PHE A 736 45.95 -15.87 -8.54
N PRO A 737 45.94 -14.52 -8.58
CA PRO A 737 47.07 -13.74 -8.06
C PRO A 737 47.35 -14.05 -6.59
N ARG A 738 46.31 -14.47 -5.87
CA ARG A 738 46.30 -14.90 -4.47
C ARG A 738 45.49 -16.18 -4.42
N ARG A 739 45.95 -17.16 -3.66
CA ARG A 739 45.19 -18.41 -3.52
C ARG A 739 43.92 -18.15 -2.69
N PRO A 740 42.81 -18.84 -2.99
CA PRO A 740 41.64 -18.84 -2.12
C PRO A 740 42.00 -19.28 -0.70
N LEU A 741 41.31 -18.71 0.31
CA LEU A 741 41.30 -19.27 1.66
C LEU A 741 40.11 -20.23 1.74
N ILE A 742 40.40 -21.50 2.03
CA ILE A 742 39.37 -22.53 2.18
C ILE A 742 39.40 -23.01 3.62
N ALA A 743 38.28 -22.89 4.33
CA ALA A 743 38.17 -23.27 5.74
C ALA A 743 36.93 -24.12 5.99
N HIS A 744 37.07 -25.09 6.89
CA HIS A 744 35.95 -25.74 7.54
C HIS A 744 35.44 -24.83 8.66
N VAL A 745 34.16 -24.53 8.65
CA VAL A 745 33.50 -23.69 9.65
C VAL A 745 32.41 -24.50 10.33
N THR A 746 32.48 -24.57 11.65
CA THR A 746 31.51 -25.27 12.50
C THR A 746 30.97 -24.25 13.49
N VAL A 747 29.69 -23.91 13.36
CA VAL A 747 28.97 -23.03 14.29
C VAL A 747 28.20 -23.89 15.27
N ALA A 748 28.45 -23.71 16.56
CA ALA A 748 27.86 -24.49 17.64
C ALA A 748 26.35 -24.28 17.74
N PRO A 749 25.60 -25.32 18.15
CA PRO A 749 24.17 -25.20 18.41
C PRO A 749 23.88 -24.30 19.63
N ASN A 750 22.66 -23.78 19.72
CA ASN A 750 22.20 -22.98 20.87
C ASN A 750 21.66 -23.81 22.02
N THR A 751 21.35 -25.08 21.76
CA THR A 751 20.83 -26.04 22.73
C THR A 751 21.85 -27.14 22.93
N LYS A 752 21.81 -27.79 24.11
CA LYS A 752 22.76 -28.86 24.45
C LYS A 752 22.67 -30.09 23.54
N ASP A 753 21.52 -30.28 22.88
CA ASP A 753 21.21 -31.43 22.03
C ASP A 753 21.07 -31.05 20.54
N GLY A 754 21.30 -29.78 20.19
CA GLY A 754 21.19 -29.30 18.80
C GLY A 754 22.36 -29.74 17.92
N MET A 755 22.14 -29.71 16.60
CA MET A 755 23.20 -30.01 15.63
C MET A 755 23.97 -28.73 15.26
N PRO A 756 25.30 -28.79 15.12
CA PRO A 756 26.08 -27.65 14.64
C PRO A 756 25.81 -27.38 13.16
N VAL A 757 25.97 -26.12 12.75
CA VAL A 757 25.96 -25.74 11.33
C VAL A 757 27.38 -25.89 10.80
N GLU A 758 27.57 -26.81 9.86
CA GLU A 758 28.88 -27.13 9.28
C GLU A 758 28.91 -26.84 7.78
N PHE A 759 29.94 -26.14 7.32
CA PHE A 759 30.12 -25.81 5.90
C PHE A 759 31.58 -25.52 5.55
N ILE A 760 31.88 -25.53 4.25
CA ILE A 760 33.16 -25.11 3.71
C ILE A 760 33.05 -23.65 3.25
N MET A 761 33.79 -22.75 3.90
CA MET A 761 33.94 -21.37 3.47
C MET A 761 35.07 -21.25 2.44
N VAL A 762 34.79 -20.63 1.29
CA VAL A 762 35.76 -20.29 0.25
C VAL A 762 35.83 -18.78 0.07
N LEU A 763 36.89 -18.15 0.59
CA LEU A 763 37.11 -16.71 0.51
C LEU A 763 38.00 -16.34 -0.67
N LEU A 764 37.55 -15.38 -1.48
CA LEU A 764 38.20 -14.97 -2.72
C LEU A 764 38.58 -13.49 -2.77
N HIS A 765 39.63 -13.22 -3.55
CA HIS A 765 40.00 -11.89 -4.03
C HIS A 765 40.64 -12.03 -5.42
N LEU A 766 39.80 -11.91 -6.45
CA LEU A 766 40.20 -12.09 -7.84
C LEU A 766 40.95 -10.85 -8.37
N LYS A 767 41.45 -10.94 -9.62
CA LYS A 767 42.24 -9.85 -10.19
C LYS A 767 41.35 -8.67 -10.57
N ALA A 768 41.65 -7.47 -10.04
CA ALA A 768 41.06 -6.20 -10.46
C ALA A 768 41.43 -5.73 -11.88
N PHE A 769 40.69 -4.75 -12.41
CA PHE A 769 40.76 -4.10 -13.74
C PHE A 769 39.92 -4.76 -14.85
N GLY A 770 39.35 -3.91 -15.71
CA GLY A 770 38.51 -4.32 -16.84
C GLY A 770 39.25 -4.64 -18.14
N ASP A 771 40.59 -4.67 -18.12
CA ASP A 771 41.37 -5.00 -19.32
C ASP A 771 41.18 -6.47 -19.75
N PRO A 772 41.36 -6.79 -21.05
CA PRO A 772 41.11 -8.14 -21.56
C PRO A 772 41.92 -9.25 -20.86
N GLU A 773 43.15 -8.96 -20.41
CA GLU A 773 43.97 -9.95 -19.71
C GLU A 773 43.42 -10.21 -18.30
N SER A 774 43.03 -9.17 -17.56
CA SER A 774 42.40 -9.33 -16.24
C SER A 774 41.04 -10.06 -16.33
N LYS A 775 40.22 -9.77 -17.34
CA LYS A 775 38.97 -10.52 -17.60
C LYS A 775 39.22 -12.00 -17.90
N ALA A 776 40.21 -12.30 -18.75
CA ALA A 776 40.58 -13.68 -19.06
C ALA A 776 41.05 -14.46 -17.83
N ARG A 777 41.76 -13.80 -16.90
CA ARG A 777 42.17 -14.40 -15.63
C ARG A 777 40.98 -14.72 -14.72
N ARG A 778 40.01 -13.81 -14.61
CA ARG A 778 38.78 -14.03 -13.84
C ARG A 778 37.93 -15.15 -14.42
N ARG A 779 37.79 -15.21 -15.75
CA ARG A 779 37.07 -16.30 -16.42
C ARG A 779 37.71 -17.66 -16.14
N LEU A 780 39.03 -17.78 -16.30
CA LEU A 780 39.75 -19.00 -15.98
C LEU A 780 39.63 -19.36 -14.48
N ALA A 781 39.62 -18.36 -13.59
CA ALA A 781 39.39 -18.59 -12.17
C ALA A 781 37.99 -19.15 -11.91
N ALA A 782 36.94 -18.61 -12.56
CA ALA A 782 35.58 -19.12 -12.46
C ALA A 782 35.47 -20.58 -12.92
N GLU A 783 36.05 -20.93 -14.09
CA GLU A 783 36.09 -22.31 -14.60
C GLU A 783 36.74 -23.28 -13.59
N ILE A 784 37.86 -22.87 -13.00
CA ILE A 784 38.59 -23.68 -12.02
C ILE A 784 37.79 -23.81 -10.71
N LEU A 785 37.16 -22.74 -10.25
CA LEU A 785 36.37 -22.76 -9.02
C LEU A 785 35.19 -23.71 -9.15
N THR A 786 34.47 -23.71 -10.28
CA THR A 786 33.35 -24.64 -10.51
C THR A 786 33.79 -26.11 -10.38
N GLU A 787 34.90 -26.49 -11.01
CA GLU A 787 35.45 -27.85 -10.92
C GLU A 787 35.93 -28.21 -9.50
N VAL A 788 36.60 -27.27 -8.82
CA VAL A 788 37.08 -27.51 -7.47
C VAL A 788 35.93 -27.61 -6.48
N ILE A 789 34.90 -26.78 -6.60
CA ILE A 789 33.73 -26.83 -5.72
C ILE A 789 32.98 -28.16 -5.92
N ALA A 790 32.82 -28.63 -7.17
CA ALA A 790 32.24 -29.93 -7.44
C ALA A 790 32.99 -31.08 -6.73
N ASP A 791 34.33 -31.09 -6.79
CA ASP A 791 35.16 -32.07 -6.07
C ASP A 791 35.09 -31.92 -4.54
N ILE A 792 35.07 -30.68 -4.01
CA ILE A 792 34.88 -30.43 -2.56
C ILE A 792 33.55 -31.04 -2.10
N ARG A 793 32.46 -30.78 -2.83
CA ARG A 793 31.13 -31.33 -2.49
C ARG A 793 31.10 -32.84 -2.53
N GLU A 794 31.72 -33.45 -3.55
CA GLU A 794 31.80 -34.91 -3.65
C GLU A 794 32.60 -35.55 -2.51
N THR A 795 33.70 -34.90 -2.09
CA THR A 795 34.69 -35.49 -1.18
C THR A 795 34.48 -35.15 0.29
N GLU A 796 34.12 -33.91 0.59
CA GLU A 796 33.94 -33.43 1.97
C GLU A 796 32.47 -33.56 2.41
N LYS A 797 31.51 -33.65 1.46
CA LYS A 797 30.07 -33.83 1.72
C LYS A 797 29.47 -32.78 2.64
N LEU A 798 29.94 -31.54 2.50
CA LEU A 798 29.46 -30.39 3.24
C LEU A 798 29.01 -29.30 2.27
N PRO A 799 28.03 -28.47 2.66
CA PRO A 799 27.66 -27.29 1.90
C PRO A 799 28.87 -26.37 1.70
N VAL A 800 28.89 -25.65 0.58
CA VAL A 800 29.97 -24.72 0.23
C VAL A 800 29.39 -23.31 0.18
N VAL A 801 30.03 -22.39 0.89
CA VAL A 801 29.74 -20.96 0.88
C VAL A 801 30.98 -20.23 0.38
N LEU A 802 30.88 -19.68 -0.83
CA LEU A 802 31.94 -18.93 -1.49
C LEU A 802 31.60 -17.45 -1.49
N GLY A 803 32.55 -16.59 -1.16
CA GLY A 803 32.34 -15.14 -1.26
C GLY A 803 33.62 -14.31 -1.20
N GLY A 804 33.48 -13.01 -1.40
CA GLY A 804 34.57 -12.03 -1.37
C GLY A 804 34.58 -11.13 -2.60
N ASP A 805 35.72 -10.51 -2.88
CA ASP A 805 35.87 -9.54 -3.97
C ASP A 805 36.24 -10.26 -5.29
N LEU A 806 35.22 -10.47 -6.14
CA LEU A 806 35.38 -11.12 -7.44
C LEU A 806 35.82 -10.14 -8.53
N ASN A 807 35.80 -8.83 -8.26
CA ASN A 807 36.24 -7.78 -9.19
C ASN A 807 35.55 -7.82 -10.57
N GLU A 808 34.32 -8.33 -10.64
CA GLU A 808 33.54 -8.46 -11.87
C GLU A 808 32.05 -8.41 -11.57
N THR A 809 31.27 -7.84 -12.49
CA THR A 809 29.81 -7.79 -12.38
C THR A 809 29.17 -9.03 -13.05
N LEU A 810 28.02 -9.47 -12.54
CA LEU A 810 27.29 -10.65 -13.07
C LEU A 810 26.61 -10.44 -14.42
N ASN A 811 26.54 -9.20 -14.91
CA ASN A 811 26.01 -8.89 -16.25
C ASN A 811 27.03 -9.17 -17.39
N THR A 812 28.18 -9.77 -17.06
CA THR A 812 29.20 -10.18 -18.03
C THR A 812 29.29 -11.70 -18.09
N ASP A 813 29.81 -12.23 -19.20
CA ASP A 813 30.03 -13.67 -19.38
C ASP A 813 31.29 -14.19 -18.65
N VAL A 814 32.01 -13.33 -17.91
CA VAL A 814 33.27 -13.67 -17.26
C VAL A 814 33.05 -14.63 -16.08
N LEU A 815 32.00 -14.40 -15.28
CA LEU A 815 31.63 -15.29 -14.17
C LEU A 815 30.62 -16.39 -14.57
N GLY A 816 30.25 -16.44 -15.86
CA GLY A 816 29.33 -17.44 -16.44
C GLY A 816 29.56 -18.89 -15.96
N PRO A 817 30.81 -19.40 -15.92
CA PRO A 817 31.07 -20.76 -15.43
C PRO A 817 30.62 -21.02 -13.99
N LEU A 818 30.58 -20.00 -13.13
CA LEU A 818 30.09 -20.10 -11.75
C LEU A 818 28.57 -19.89 -11.67
N THR A 819 28.03 -18.92 -12.42
CA THR A 819 26.59 -18.60 -12.40
C THR A 819 25.73 -19.65 -13.11
N ASP A 820 26.27 -20.29 -14.15
CA ASP A 820 25.57 -21.27 -14.97
C ASP A 820 25.74 -22.70 -14.44
N ALA A 821 26.50 -22.88 -13.36
CA ALA A 821 26.71 -24.19 -12.76
C ALA A 821 25.40 -24.70 -12.14
N PRO A 822 24.93 -25.92 -12.48
CA PRO A 822 23.59 -26.40 -12.09
C PRO A 822 23.43 -26.62 -10.58
N ASP A 823 24.54 -26.73 -9.87
CA ASP A 823 24.63 -27.08 -8.46
C ASP A 823 25.02 -25.89 -7.56
N LEU A 824 25.18 -24.70 -8.15
CA LEU A 824 25.54 -23.46 -7.48
C LEU A 824 24.46 -22.40 -7.70
N PHE A 825 24.24 -21.59 -6.68
CA PHE A 825 23.34 -20.45 -6.69
C PHE A 825 24.15 -19.21 -6.32
N THR A 826 24.11 -18.20 -7.17
CA THR A 826 24.72 -16.90 -6.86
C THR A 826 23.65 -16.03 -6.23
N LEU A 827 23.78 -15.77 -4.93
CA LEU A 827 22.81 -15.06 -4.08
C LEU A 827 22.81 -13.54 -4.30
N THR A 828 23.42 -13.07 -5.37
CA THR A 828 23.48 -11.64 -5.71
C THR A 828 23.16 -11.41 -7.19
N THR A 829 22.46 -12.36 -7.82
CA THR A 829 22.22 -12.36 -9.28
C THR A 829 21.17 -11.35 -9.68
N ASP A 830 20.14 -11.25 -8.87
CA ASP A 830 19.05 -10.29 -8.94
C ASP A 830 19.51 -8.88 -8.49
N ASP A 831 20.36 -8.78 -7.46
CA ASP A 831 21.07 -7.53 -7.07
C ASP A 831 21.78 -6.84 -8.24
N ALA A 832 22.44 -7.65 -9.08
CA ALA A 832 23.17 -7.17 -10.25
C ALA A 832 22.23 -6.58 -11.33
N ALA A 833 20.96 -6.99 -11.37
CA ALA A 833 19.95 -6.46 -12.29
C ALA A 833 19.34 -5.12 -11.80
N ASN A 834 19.41 -4.84 -10.50
CA ASN A 834 18.83 -3.65 -9.86
C ASN A 834 19.85 -2.55 -9.50
N ASN A 835 21.09 -2.64 -9.98
CA ASN A 835 22.19 -1.68 -9.74
C ASN A 835 22.60 -1.55 -8.24
N ALA A 836 22.50 -2.62 -7.45
CA ALA A 836 23.03 -2.63 -6.09
C ALA A 836 24.56 -2.38 -6.07
N LEU A 837 25.10 -1.96 -4.93
CA LEU A 837 26.51 -1.54 -4.80
C LEU A 837 27.21 -2.24 -3.64
N SER A 838 28.22 -3.07 -3.93
CA SER A 838 29.19 -3.54 -2.93
C SER A 838 30.46 -2.69 -2.88
N TYR A 839 30.86 -2.14 -4.02
CA TYR A 839 31.94 -1.16 -4.15
C TYR A 839 31.35 0.25 -4.23
N VAL A 840 31.66 1.08 -3.23
CA VAL A 840 31.09 2.42 -3.01
C VAL A 840 32.10 3.56 -3.20
N GLY A 841 33.23 3.26 -3.84
CA GLY A 841 34.31 4.21 -4.10
C GLY A 841 33.88 5.53 -4.77
N ALA A 842 34.66 6.59 -4.53
CA ALA A 842 34.31 7.95 -4.94
C ALA A 842 34.26 8.21 -6.46
N ARG A 843 34.87 7.34 -7.28
CA ARG A 843 34.96 7.51 -8.75
C ARG A 843 34.22 6.43 -9.55
N TYR A 844 34.07 5.24 -9.00
CA TYR A 844 33.45 4.09 -9.65
C TYR A 844 32.64 3.35 -8.59
N ARG A 845 31.46 2.87 -8.96
CA ARG A 845 30.53 2.18 -8.07
C ARG A 845 29.94 0.99 -8.81
N SER A 846 29.99 -0.19 -8.21
CA SER A 846 29.56 -1.44 -8.84
C SER A 846 29.35 -2.55 -7.82
N LEU A 847 28.51 -3.53 -8.17
CA LEU A 847 28.44 -4.81 -7.47
C LEU A 847 29.52 -5.74 -8.01
N ILE A 848 30.60 -5.92 -7.24
CA ILE A 848 31.76 -6.75 -7.61
C ILE A 848 32.14 -7.76 -6.52
N ASP A 849 31.51 -7.66 -5.36
CA ASP A 849 31.57 -8.64 -4.29
C ASP A 849 30.30 -9.51 -4.39
N HIS A 850 30.46 -10.82 -4.32
CA HIS A 850 29.39 -11.76 -4.57
C HIS A 850 29.45 -12.91 -3.57
N ILE A 851 28.29 -13.53 -3.32
CA ILE A 851 28.17 -14.77 -2.56
C ILE A 851 27.58 -15.86 -3.48
N VAL A 852 28.25 -17.01 -3.52
CA VAL A 852 27.84 -18.19 -4.27
C VAL A 852 27.75 -19.36 -3.30
N VAL A 853 26.62 -20.03 -3.27
CA VAL A 853 26.36 -21.19 -2.40
C VAL A 853 26.04 -22.42 -3.21
N SER A 854 26.26 -23.60 -2.62
CA SER A 854 25.76 -24.85 -3.19
C SER A 854 24.29 -25.10 -2.85
N ASN A 855 23.62 -25.92 -3.66
CA ASN A 855 22.18 -26.20 -3.55
C ASN A 855 21.71 -26.91 -2.26
N ASP A 856 22.64 -27.38 -1.45
CA ASP A 856 22.43 -28.02 -0.14
C ASP A 856 22.62 -27.04 1.04
N VAL A 857 22.95 -25.77 0.78
CA VAL A 857 22.90 -24.72 1.81
C VAL A 857 21.45 -24.40 2.14
N VAL A 858 21.09 -24.54 3.42
CA VAL A 858 19.75 -24.17 3.91
C VAL A 858 19.78 -22.73 4.43
N MET A 859 19.17 -21.83 3.66
CA MET A 859 19.17 -20.38 3.92
C MET A 859 17.93 -19.95 4.69
N SER A 860 18.08 -18.99 5.59
CA SER A 860 16.98 -18.30 6.25
C SER A 860 16.89 -16.89 5.68
N PRO A 861 15.70 -16.36 5.40
CA PRO A 861 15.57 -15.06 4.79
C PRO A 861 16.15 -13.96 5.69
N ILE A 862 16.90 -13.05 5.09
CA ILE A 862 17.32 -11.78 5.67
C ILE A 862 16.36 -10.72 5.12
N SER A 863 15.33 -10.35 5.90
CA SER A 863 14.28 -9.40 5.49
C SER A 863 13.64 -9.71 4.13
N GLY A 864 13.36 -10.99 3.90
CA GLY A 864 12.68 -11.48 2.69
C GLY A 864 13.62 -11.84 1.52
N ASP A 865 14.93 -11.72 1.71
CA ASP A 865 15.96 -11.96 0.69
C ASP A 865 16.97 -13.05 1.10
N ASP A 866 17.74 -13.58 0.14
CA ASP A 866 18.71 -14.67 0.38
C ASP A 866 20.10 -14.18 0.83
N ALA A 867 20.44 -12.92 0.58
CA ALA A 867 21.60 -12.22 1.10
C ALA A 867 21.29 -10.74 1.43
N ALA A 868 22.14 -10.08 2.20
CA ALA A 868 22.07 -8.65 2.46
C ALA A 868 23.36 -7.93 2.14
N ILE A 869 23.24 -6.80 1.43
CA ILE A 869 24.32 -5.83 1.22
C ILE A 869 24.23 -4.78 2.33
N VAL A 870 25.14 -4.83 3.30
CA VAL A 870 25.11 -3.96 4.49
C VAL A 870 25.73 -2.60 4.18
N ARG A 871 24.90 -1.68 3.71
CA ARG A 871 25.19 -0.29 3.36
C ARG A 871 25.58 0.61 4.56
N LEU A 872 26.59 0.18 5.31
CA LEU A 872 27.22 0.94 6.39
C LEU A 872 27.80 2.27 5.91
N ASP A 873 28.05 2.44 4.60
CA ASP A 873 28.44 3.71 4.01
C ASP A 873 27.38 4.81 4.17
N LYS A 874 26.14 4.42 4.49
CA LYS A 874 25.02 5.34 4.70
C LYS A 874 24.75 5.61 6.19
N SER A 875 25.17 4.73 7.10
CA SER A 875 24.98 4.87 8.56
C SER A 875 26.25 5.32 9.29
N VAL A 876 27.44 5.01 8.76
CA VAL A 876 28.73 5.35 9.37
C VAL A 876 29.31 6.59 8.69
N ALA A 877 29.49 7.67 9.47
CA ALA A 877 30.09 8.90 9.00
C ALA A 877 31.51 8.65 8.45
N ASP A 878 31.77 9.22 7.27
CA ASP A 878 33.06 9.13 6.57
C ASP A 878 33.53 7.68 6.29
N PHE A 879 32.60 6.74 6.12
CA PHE A 879 32.89 5.31 5.90
C PHE A 879 33.95 5.04 4.82
N THR A 880 33.80 5.62 3.62
CA THR A 880 34.75 5.40 2.51
C THR A 880 36.13 6.02 2.73
N ARG A 881 36.27 6.86 3.76
CA ARG A 881 37.56 7.48 4.13
C ARG A 881 38.20 6.76 5.31
N ASP A 882 37.37 6.37 6.28
CA ASP A 882 37.83 5.97 7.60
C ASP A 882 37.59 4.48 7.90
N VAL A 883 36.88 3.75 7.04
CA VAL A 883 36.50 2.34 7.21
C VAL A 883 36.88 1.49 5.99
N SER A 884 36.15 1.58 4.87
CA SER A 884 36.41 0.84 3.62
C SER A 884 35.65 1.46 2.44
N ASP A 885 36.15 1.30 1.21
CA ASP A 885 35.41 1.58 -0.03
C ASP A 885 34.54 0.41 -0.52
N HIS A 886 34.50 -0.69 0.22
CA HIS A 886 33.52 -1.78 0.05
C HIS A 886 32.61 -1.92 1.28
N VAL A 887 31.39 -2.37 1.05
CA VAL A 887 30.42 -2.72 2.10
C VAL A 887 30.35 -4.24 2.31
N PRO A 888 30.06 -4.73 3.54
CA PRO A 888 29.94 -6.16 3.80
C PRO A 888 28.72 -6.79 3.13
N LEU A 889 28.87 -8.03 2.64
CA LEU A 889 27.77 -8.91 2.25
C LEU A 889 27.55 -9.96 3.34
N VAL A 890 26.30 -10.23 3.70
CA VAL A 890 25.93 -11.14 4.79
C VAL A 890 24.84 -12.11 4.36
N ILE A 891 24.94 -13.35 4.82
CA ILE A 891 23.93 -14.40 4.67
C ILE A 891 23.58 -15.04 6.01
N ARG A 892 22.41 -15.67 6.06
CA ARG A 892 21.89 -16.35 7.25
C ARG A 892 21.53 -17.79 6.90
N MET A 893 22.09 -18.73 7.64
CA MET A 893 21.81 -20.16 7.47
C MET A 893 20.84 -20.64 8.56
N VAL A 894 19.89 -21.49 8.17
CA VAL A 894 18.79 -21.96 9.04
C VAL A 894 19.32 -22.86 10.16
N SER A 895 18.86 -22.50 11.37
CA SER A 895 18.63 -23.35 12.54
C SER A 895 19.84 -24.01 13.20
N ARG A 896 20.16 -23.52 14.41
CA ARG A 896 20.85 -24.25 15.49
C ARG A 896 19.91 -25.22 16.27
N GLU A 897 18.86 -25.68 15.57
CA GLU A 897 17.62 -26.41 15.95
C GLU A 897 16.70 -25.83 17.04
N ALA A 898 15.56 -25.29 16.56
CA ALA A 898 14.22 -25.38 17.14
C ALA A 898 13.80 -26.87 17.33
N PRO A 899 12.87 -27.22 18.25
CA PRO A 899 12.74 -28.59 18.75
C PRO A 899 12.33 -29.61 17.68
N LEU A 900 13.09 -30.71 17.60
CA LEU A 900 12.77 -31.94 16.88
C LEU A 900 11.33 -32.40 17.18
N GLN A 901 10.52 -32.60 16.13
CA GLN A 901 9.41 -33.55 16.20
C GLN A 901 10.00 -34.95 16.39
N VAL A 902 9.96 -35.45 17.63
CA VAL A 902 10.31 -36.84 17.91
C VAL A 902 9.09 -37.71 17.58
N ASP A 903 9.14 -38.36 16.42
CA ASP A 903 8.38 -39.58 16.16
C ASP A 903 8.55 -40.52 17.36
N GLY A 904 7.43 -40.88 17.99
CA GLY A 904 7.37 -41.34 19.38
C GLY A 904 8.09 -42.66 19.69
N PRO A 905 8.08 -43.09 20.97
CA PRO A 905 8.48 -44.44 21.30
C PRO A 905 7.29 -45.39 21.11
N CYS A 906 7.45 -46.34 20.20
CA CYS A 906 6.80 -47.63 20.34
C CYS A 906 7.45 -48.37 21.52
N LYS A 907 6.69 -48.63 22.59
CA LYS A 907 6.76 -49.87 23.39
C LYS A 907 5.64 -49.93 24.45
N ASP A 908 4.87 -51.00 24.28
CA ASP A 908 3.96 -51.75 25.17
C ASP A 908 2.67 -51.09 25.68
#